data_AF-A0AAD4ZPB5-F1
#
_entry.id   AF-A0AAD4ZPB5-F1
#
_cell.length_a   1.000
_cell.length_b   1.000
_cell.length_c   1.000
_cell.angle_alpha   90.00
_cell.angle_beta   90.00
_cell.angle_gamma   90.00
#
_symmetry.space_group_name_H-M   'P 1'
#
loop_
_entity.id
_entity.type
_entity.pdbx_description
1 polymer ?
#
loop_
_entity_poly.entity_id
_entity_poly.type
_entity_poly.pdbx_seq_one_letter_code
_entity_poly.pdbx_strand_id
1 'polypeptide(L)'
;MEVLASAQIQRLIVIEKPIDTAQYKHPRNSKTSTRVAVTRKLLEKMPHSDTFAWNKLIQTHIANAHFDNALSTYHQMLLRGVRPDRHTLPRILSASRLSVDLPLGKQLHGHALKLGCSDDGYVVAALIELYGRLHSVDAAKGLFDKSPVKDSVSWTMLARLYIMEGKPGMALHVFDGMVESGAQIDPVALATAAGACGMLKSVIDGKKVHRVAKERGLEFDVLVSNTLLKMYMDCGCFDDARSVFDQMPSKDVISWTGMIHANLKRGGFNEGLKLFRQMIADGAKPDSLSVSSVLPACARMSASKQGKEIHGYLIRNGIRMNLTVLNALMDMYVKSGFIESASKIFAGLKDKDVVSWTVMILGYSLHGQGQLGVNLFRQMEDSSIQIDEITYAAVLRACVAALMVEEGKFYFNCIKTPAVAHSVLLVTLLSRYGLFDDAKNFIADKKIEGDAEVLRALLDGCRIHEQSKLGKRVIEQLCDLEPLNADNYVLLSNWYAHYAKWDMVEELRGTIIDMGLKTKKAYTWMELRNKVHVFGTGDVSHPRSQGIYGELQGLMLKMEDEGHRRDSDFSFHDVDEERECIPIGHSEMLAISFGLISTQAGSTIRVTKNLRVCRNCHDSAKIISQMVGREIILKDPNCFHHFKDGYCSCGDFW
;
A
#
# COMPACT_ATOMS: atom_id res chain seq x y z
N MET A 1 17.01 0.01 25.56
CA MET A 1 15.77 0.61 25.03
C MET A 1 15.82 2.13 24.92
N GLU A 2 16.98 2.74 25.11
CA GLU A 2 17.41 3.94 24.39
C GLU A 2 18.78 3.56 23.81
N VAL A 3 19.27 4.25 22.75
CA VAL A 3 20.55 4.05 22.01
C VAL A 3 20.47 3.46 20.59
N LEU A 4 19.34 2.93 20.08
CA LEU A 4 19.23 2.51 18.66
C LEU A 4 18.36 3.41 17.74
N ALA A 5 17.93 4.58 18.22
CA ALA A 5 17.17 5.55 17.41
C ALA A 5 18.01 6.69 16.80
N SER A 6 19.35 6.68 16.96
CA SER A 6 20.24 7.79 16.55
C SER A 6 21.05 7.53 15.26
N ALA A 7 21.04 6.31 14.70
CA ALA A 7 21.92 5.95 13.58
C ALA A 7 21.24 5.93 12.19
N GLN A 8 19.97 6.32 12.07
CA GLN A 8 19.19 6.18 10.82
C GLN A 8 18.80 7.50 10.12
N ILE A 9 19.27 8.65 10.61
CA ILE A 9 19.05 9.97 9.97
C ILE A 9 20.28 10.47 9.18
N GLN A 10 21.40 9.73 9.18
CA GLN A 10 22.65 10.16 8.53
C GLN A 10 23.03 9.36 7.26
N ARG A 11 22.07 8.73 6.59
CA ARG A 11 22.28 7.97 5.33
C ARG A 11 21.29 8.28 4.19
N LEU A 12 20.80 9.52 4.10
CA LEU A 12 20.02 10.00 2.94
C LEU A 12 20.64 11.20 2.21
N ILE A 13 21.94 11.45 2.45
CA ILE A 13 22.74 12.33 1.61
C ILE A 13 23.90 11.46 1.10
N VAL A 14 24.17 11.53 -0.21
CA VAL A 14 25.19 10.80 -0.98
C VAL A 14 24.76 9.45 -1.58
N ILE A 15 24.01 9.51 -2.70
CA ILE A 15 24.38 8.83 -3.96
C ILE A 15 24.02 9.75 -5.13
N GLU A 16 24.84 10.78 -5.36
CA GLU A 16 25.16 11.19 -6.73
C GLU A 16 26.62 10.76 -6.92
N LYS A 17 26.83 9.62 -7.58
CA LYS A 17 28.16 9.30 -8.10
C LYS A 17 28.50 10.30 -9.21
N PRO A 18 29.76 10.72 -9.32
CA PRO A 18 30.18 11.73 -10.27
C PRO A 18 29.94 11.20 -11.69
N ILE A 19 29.23 11.96 -12.52
CA ILE A 19 29.29 11.76 -13.97
C ILE A 19 30.72 12.06 -14.38
N ASP A 20 31.40 11.02 -14.84
CA ASP A 20 32.70 11.07 -15.49
C ASP A 20 32.66 12.12 -16.62
N THR A 21 33.35 13.24 -16.42
CA THR A 21 33.37 14.40 -17.34
C THR A 21 34.25 14.16 -18.58
N ALA A 22 34.63 12.92 -18.86
CA ALA A 22 35.56 12.59 -19.92
C ALA A 22 34.95 11.84 -21.12
N GLN A 23 33.64 11.90 -21.41
CA GLN A 23 33.12 11.34 -22.68
C GLN A 23 31.71 11.79 -23.10
N TYR A 24 31.45 13.11 -23.15
CA TYR A 24 30.36 13.67 -23.96
C TYR A 24 30.83 14.92 -24.71
N LYS A 25 31.61 14.70 -25.77
CA LYS A 25 31.57 15.61 -26.92
C LYS A 25 30.21 15.42 -27.61
N HIS A 26 29.19 16.13 -27.14
CA HIS A 26 27.98 16.31 -27.96
C HIS A 26 28.25 17.35 -29.05
N PRO A 27 27.64 17.18 -30.23
CA PRO A 27 27.99 17.90 -31.44
C PRO A 27 27.72 19.38 -31.24
N ARG A 28 28.55 20.24 -31.86
CA ARG A 28 28.18 21.62 -32.17
C ARG A 28 26.84 21.61 -32.91
N ASN A 29 25.75 21.72 -32.16
CA ASN A 29 24.42 21.77 -32.72
C ASN A 29 24.26 23.12 -33.40
N SER A 30 24.31 23.11 -34.73
CA SER A 30 24.14 24.27 -35.61
C SER A 30 22.82 25.03 -35.41
N LYS A 31 21.89 24.51 -34.59
CA LYS A 31 20.59 25.13 -34.27
C LYS A 31 20.65 26.22 -33.19
N THR A 32 21.61 26.22 -32.25
CA THR A 32 21.78 27.30 -31.24
C THR A 32 22.29 28.60 -31.88
N SER A 33 23.14 28.49 -32.89
CA SER A 33 23.66 29.65 -33.65
C SER A 33 22.54 30.44 -34.36
N THR A 34 21.60 29.75 -35.00
CA THR A 34 20.44 30.38 -35.68
C THR A 34 19.45 31.05 -34.72
N ARG A 35 19.20 30.48 -33.53
CA ARG A 35 18.29 31.08 -32.54
C ARG A 35 18.89 32.30 -31.85
N VAL A 36 20.19 32.28 -31.52
CA VAL A 36 20.92 33.44 -30.97
C VAL A 36 20.95 34.60 -31.97
N ALA A 37 21.03 34.31 -33.27
CA ALA A 37 20.91 35.33 -34.32
C ALA A 37 19.51 35.96 -34.41
N VAL A 38 18.45 35.18 -34.14
CA VAL A 38 17.06 35.66 -34.11
C VAL A 38 16.79 36.51 -32.87
N THR A 39 17.26 36.12 -31.67
CA THR A 39 17.17 36.95 -30.46
C THR A 39 17.95 38.26 -30.60
N ARG A 40 19.12 38.25 -31.25
CA ARG A 40 19.90 39.46 -31.54
C ARG A 40 19.16 40.42 -32.49
N LYS A 41 18.55 39.90 -33.57
CA LYS A 41 17.70 40.69 -34.48
C LYS A 41 16.42 41.24 -33.83
N LEU A 42 15.83 40.51 -32.88
CA LEU A 42 14.69 40.98 -32.09
C LEU A 42 15.09 42.09 -31.11
N LEU A 43 16.26 41.94 -30.46
CA LEU A 43 16.84 42.95 -29.56
C LEU A 43 17.18 44.26 -30.27
N GLU A 44 17.51 44.24 -31.56
CA GLU A 44 17.74 45.43 -32.40
C GLU A 44 16.45 46.18 -32.78
N LYS A 45 15.28 45.52 -32.71
CA LYS A 45 13.97 46.09 -33.04
C LYS A 45 13.14 46.52 -31.83
N MET A 46 13.64 46.32 -30.60
CA MET A 46 12.90 46.68 -29.39
C MET A 46 12.96 48.19 -29.10
N PRO A 47 11.83 48.86 -28.84
CA PRO A 47 11.80 50.27 -28.47
C PRO A 47 12.62 50.55 -27.21
N HIS A 48 13.29 51.71 -27.17
CA HIS A 48 14.23 52.12 -26.11
C HIS A 48 13.63 52.26 -24.69
N SER A 49 12.31 52.09 -24.51
CA SER A 49 11.63 52.34 -23.23
C SER A 49 10.74 51.21 -22.69
N ASP A 50 10.69 50.04 -23.33
CA ASP A 50 9.73 48.99 -22.93
C ASP A 50 10.31 47.95 -21.96
N THR A 51 10.26 48.25 -20.65
CA THR A 51 10.67 47.35 -19.57
C THR A 51 9.88 46.03 -19.56
N PHE A 52 8.64 46.00 -20.06
CA PHE A 52 7.82 44.79 -20.08
C PHE A 52 8.34 43.76 -21.10
N ALA A 53 8.78 44.20 -22.28
CA ALA A 53 9.36 43.31 -23.29
C ALA A 53 10.66 42.64 -22.80
N TRP A 54 11.54 43.39 -22.14
CA TRP A 54 12.76 42.85 -21.52
C TRP A 54 12.45 41.82 -20.44
N ASN A 55 11.50 42.15 -19.56
CA ASN A 55 11.02 41.26 -18.51
C ASN A 55 10.47 39.94 -19.05
N LYS A 56 9.74 39.97 -20.17
CA LYS A 56 9.21 38.78 -20.84
C LYS A 56 10.31 37.92 -21.47
N LEU A 57 11.33 38.54 -22.07
CA LEU A 57 12.48 37.82 -22.62
C LEU A 57 13.30 37.14 -21.54
N ILE A 58 13.58 37.84 -20.43
CA ILE A 58 14.22 37.27 -19.24
C ILE A 58 13.45 36.04 -18.74
N GLN A 59 12.13 36.18 -18.57
CA GLN A 59 11.27 35.06 -18.15
C GLN A 59 11.31 33.89 -19.13
N THR A 60 11.36 34.16 -20.43
CA THR A 60 11.44 33.14 -21.48
C THR A 60 12.77 32.37 -21.41
N HIS A 61 13.88 33.05 -21.14
CA HIS A 61 15.17 32.40 -20.93
C HIS A 61 15.18 31.53 -19.67
N ILE A 62 14.61 32.01 -18.57
CA ILE A 62 14.48 31.26 -17.30
C ILE A 62 13.60 30.02 -17.49
N ALA A 63 12.46 30.13 -18.17
CA ALA A 63 11.55 29.02 -18.42
C ALA A 63 12.19 27.90 -19.28
N ASN A 64 13.20 28.24 -20.09
CA ASN A 64 13.97 27.29 -20.90
C ASN A 64 15.29 26.87 -20.22
N ALA A 65 15.49 27.17 -18.94
CA ALA A 65 16.73 26.89 -18.18
C ALA A 65 18.01 27.51 -18.77
N HIS A 66 17.90 28.58 -19.55
CA HIS A 66 19.03 29.31 -20.13
C HIS A 66 19.43 30.50 -19.24
N PHE A 67 19.95 30.24 -18.04
CA PHE A 67 20.22 31.27 -17.03
C PHE A 67 21.27 32.30 -17.46
N ASP A 68 22.33 31.88 -18.16
CA ASP A 68 23.36 32.79 -18.71
C ASP A 68 22.78 33.77 -19.72
N ASN A 69 21.84 33.31 -20.54
CA ASN A 69 21.16 34.17 -21.51
C ASN A 69 20.20 35.14 -20.81
N ALA A 70 19.57 34.74 -19.70
CA ALA A 70 18.76 35.64 -18.88
C ALA A 70 19.62 36.75 -18.26
N LEU A 71 20.79 36.41 -17.73
CA LEU A 71 21.76 37.37 -17.18
C LEU A 71 22.34 38.28 -18.26
N SER A 72 22.69 37.74 -19.42
CA SER A 72 23.15 38.51 -20.57
C SER A 72 22.08 39.49 -21.04
N THR A 73 20.81 39.05 -21.09
CA THR A 73 19.67 39.91 -21.45
C THR A 73 19.47 41.03 -20.43
N TYR A 74 19.60 40.72 -19.14
CA TYR A 74 19.56 41.73 -18.08
C TYR A 74 20.72 42.73 -18.18
N HIS A 75 21.94 42.27 -18.47
CA HIS A 75 23.08 43.14 -18.68
C HIS A 75 22.88 44.06 -19.90
N GLN A 76 22.33 43.54 -20.99
CA GLN A 76 22.00 44.33 -22.19
C GLN A 76 20.90 45.36 -21.93
N MET A 77 19.92 45.03 -21.09
CA MET A 77 18.88 45.98 -20.65
C MET A 77 19.53 47.18 -19.92
N LEU A 78 20.49 46.92 -19.03
CA LEU A 78 21.21 47.96 -18.29
C LEU A 78 22.12 48.81 -19.20
N LEU A 79 22.87 48.17 -20.11
CA LEU A 79 23.74 48.86 -21.07
C LEU A 79 22.97 49.81 -21.99
N ARG A 80 21.70 49.51 -22.25
CA ARG A 80 20.79 50.34 -23.06
C ARG A 80 20.07 51.43 -22.25
N GLY A 81 20.40 51.58 -20.97
CA GLY A 81 19.83 52.61 -20.10
C GLY A 81 18.39 52.34 -19.65
N VAL A 82 17.85 51.14 -19.88
CA VAL A 82 16.51 50.77 -19.44
C VAL A 82 16.55 50.45 -17.95
N ARG A 83 15.83 51.22 -17.13
CA ARG A 83 15.79 51.01 -15.67
C ARG A 83 15.03 49.72 -15.34
N PRO A 84 15.60 48.81 -14.52
CA PRO A 84 14.88 47.69 -13.95
C PRO A 84 13.68 48.17 -13.15
N ASP A 85 12.55 47.49 -13.30
CA ASP A 85 11.37 47.72 -12.46
C ASP A 85 11.31 46.72 -11.31
N ARG A 86 10.32 46.90 -10.43
CA ARG A 86 10.02 46.00 -9.32
C ARG A 86 9.76 44.54 -9.73
N HIS A 87 9.56 44.24 -11.02
CA HIS A 87 9.36 42.90 -11.54
C HIS A 87 10.59 42.34 -12.28
N THR A 88 11.59 43.15 -12.59
CA THR A 88 12.85 42.71 -13.23
C THR A 88 13.76 41.99 -12.23
N LEU A 89 13.96 42.58 -11.05
CA LEU A 89 14.88 42.06 -10.02
C LEU A 89 14.45 40.68 -9.48
N PRO A 90 13.17 40.42 -9.13
CA PRO A 90 12.74 39.09 -8.68
C PRO A 90 13.01 37.98 -9.69
N ARG A 91 12.84 38.26 -11.00
CA ARG A 91 13.09 37.29 -12.06
C ARG A 91 14.57 36.93 -12.17
N ILE A 92 15.45 37.92 -12.13
CA ILE A 92 16.90 37.66 -12.22
C ILE A 92 17.46 37.05 -10.92
N LEU A 93 16.92 37.41 -9.76
CA LEU A 93 17.20 36.70 -8.50
C LEU A 93 16.76 35.24 -8.59
N SER A 94 15.62 34.94 -9.23
CA SER A 94 15.19 33.55 -9.46
C SER A 94 16.14 32.78 -10.39
N ALA A 95 16.77 33.45 -11.36
CA ALA A 95 17.78 32.83 -12.22
C ALA A 95 19.02 32.40 -11.41
N SER A 96 19.53 33.26 -10.54
CA SER A 96 20.62 32.94 -9.59
C SER A 96 20.23 31.81 -8.63
N ARG A 97 18.97 31.81 -8.15
CA ARG A 97 18.42 30.73 -7.31
C ARG A 97 18.40 29.39 -8.04
N LEU A 98 17.93 29.37 -9.28
CA LEU A 98 17.81 28.17 -10.10
C LEU A 98 19.16 27.66 -10.60
N SER A 99 20.14 28.54 -10.81
CA SER A 99 21.52 28.19 -11.14
C SER A 99 22.38 27.89 -9.91
N VAL A 100 21.82 27.96 -8.70
CA VAL A 100 22.49 27.71 -7.41
C VAL A 100 23.75 28.59 -7.22
N ASP A 101 23.70 29.83 -7.71
CA ASP A 101 24.83 30.78 -7.67
C ASP A 101 24.59 31.88 -6.63
N LEU A 102 25.04 31.62 -5.40
CA LEU A 102 24.93 32.57 -4.28
C LEU A 102 25.78 33.84 -4.48
N PRO A 103 27.04 33.80 -4.95
CA PRO A 103 27.81 35.00 -5.27
C PRO A 103 27.08 35.95 -6.23
N LEU A 104 26.51 35.43 -7.31
CA LEU A 104 25.68 36.22 -8.23
C LEU A 104 24.45 36.79 -7.53
N GLY A 105 23.77 35.99 -6.70
CA GLY A 105 22.64 36.43 -5.91
C GLY A 105 22.98 37.61 -4.99
N LYS A 106 24.17 37.59 -4.35
CA LYS A 106 24.68 38.70 -3.54
C LYS A 106 24.97 39.95 -4.37
N GLN A 107 25.51 39.80 -5.58
CA GLN A 107 25.72 40.94 -6.49
C GLN A 107 24.39 41.57 -6.92
N LEU A 108 23.39 40.76 -7.24
CA LEU A 108 22.04 41.21 -7.59
C LEU A 108 21.33 41.89 -6.43
N HIS A 109 21.52 41.39 -5.20
CA HIS A 109 21.04 42.06 -3.99
C HIS A 109 21.72 43.43 -3.78
N GLY A 110 23.05 43.52 -3.95
CA GLY A 110 23.78 44.79 -3.94
C GLY A 110 23.27 45.77 -5.00
N HIS A 111 22.89 45.25 -6.18
CA HIS A 111 22.28 46.06 -7.23
C HIS A 111 20.87 46.54 -6.86
N ALA A 112 20.05 45.71 -6.20
CA ALA A 112 18.74 46.11 -5.69
C ALA A 112 18.83 47.27 -4.67
N LEU A 113 19.85 47.23 -3.79
CA LEU A 113 20.16 48.33 -2.87
C LEU A 113 20.52 49.63 -3.61
N LYS A 114 21.39 49.53 -4.63
CA LYS A 114 21.82 50.69 -5.44
C LYS A 114 20.66 51.32 -6.22
N LEU A 115 19.68 50.53 -6.63
CA LEU A 115 18.49 50.99 -7.34
C LEU A 115 17.38 51.52 -6.41
N GLY A 116 17.55 51.40 -5.08
CA GLY A 116 16.52 51.77 -4.10
C GLY A 116 15.29 50.87 -4.14
N CYS A 117 15.43 49.65 -4.66
CA CYS A 117 14.34 48.67 -4.77
C CYS A 117 14.42 47.57 -3.69
N SER A 118 15.35 47.68 -2.74
CA SER A 118 15.54 46.69 -1.68
C SER A 118 14.35 46.56 -0.74
N ASP A 119 13.55 47.61 -0.62
CA ASP A 119 12.44 47.70 0.31
C ASP A 119 11.09 47.35 -0.36
N ASP A 120 11.10 47.05 -1.66
CA ASP A 120 9.92 46.60 -2.39
C ASP A 120 9.57 45.16 -2.02
N GLY A 121 8.31 44.91 -1.65
CA GLY A 121 7.85 43.61 -1.13
C GLY A 121 8.12 42.43 -2.07
N TYR A 122 8.04 42.62 -3.40
CA TYR A 122 8.33 41.56 -4.37
C TYR A 122 9.83 41.23 -4.42
N VAL A 123 10.69 42.25 -4.27
CA VAL A 123 12.14 42.08 -4.23
C VAL A 123 12.55 41.43 -2.92
N VAL A 124 11.99 41.87 -1.79
CA VAL A 124 12.22 41.27 -0.46
C VAL A 124 11.82 39.79 -0.45
N ALA A 125 10.64 39.44 -0.96
CA ALA A 125 10.18 38.05 -1.04
C ALA A 125 11.13 37.17 -1.88
N ALA A 126 11.61 37.70 -3.02
CA ALA A 126 12.59 37.00 -3.86
C ALA A 126 13.96 36.84 -3.18
N LEU A 127 14.40 37.84 -2.40
CA LEU A 127 15.63 37.77 -1.61
C LEU A 127 15.50 36.77 -0.45
N ILE A 128 14.37 36.73 0.25
CA ILE A 128 14.06 35.72 1.28
C ILE A 128 14.16 34.32 0.67
N GLU A 129 13.53 34.08 -0.49
CA GLU A 129 13.60 32.78 -1.17
C GLU A 129 15.03 32.42 -1.62
N LEU A 130 15.77 33.39 -2.15
CA LEU A 130 17.17 33.22 -2.59
C LEU A 130 18.08 32.82 -1.43
N TYR A 131 18.14 33.64 -0.37
CA TYR A 131 19.02 33.38 0.78
C TYR A 131 18.57 32.19 1.60
N GLY A 132 17.26 31.97 1.72
CA GLY A 132 16.70 30.82 2.42
C GLY A 132 17.08 29.49 1.77
N ARG A 133 17.14 29.43 0.43
CA ARG A 133 17.55 28.21 -0.29
C ARG A 133 19.07 28.06 -0.44
N LEU A 134 19.79 29.15 -0.64
CA LEU A 134 21.21 29.09 -1.01
C LEU A 134 22.18 29.40 0.14
N HIS A 135 21.70 29.94 1.25
CA HIS A 135 22.56 30.31 2.38
C HIS A 135 22.07 29.74 3.71
N SER A 136 21.03 30.33 4.29
CA SER A 136 20.38 29.85 5.52
C SER A 136 19.01 30.50 5.69
N VAL A 137 18.11 29.80 6.38
CA VAL A 137 16.80 30.35 6.75
C VAL A 137 16.95 31.52 7.73
N ASP A 138 17.99 31.52 8.58
CA ASP A 138 18.26 32.64 9.49
C ASP A 138 18.68 33.92 8.75
N ALA A 139 19.41 33.80 7.64
CA ALA A 139 19.72 34.95 6.79
C ALA A 139 18.45 35.49 6.11
N ALA A 140 17.55 34.60 5.69
CA ALA A 140 16.26 34.98 5.16
C ALA A 140 15.36 35.66 6.21
N LYS A 141 15.36 35.14 7.45
CA LYS A 141 14.69 35.76 8.60
C LYS A 141 15.27 37.14 8.90
N GLY A 142 16.60 37.30 8.86
CA GLY A 142 17.24 38.60 9.06
C GLY A 142 16.83 39.66 8.04
N LEU A 143 16.57 39.26 6.78
CA LEU A 143 16.01 40.15 5.76
C LEU A 143 14.53 40.45 6.00
N PHE A 144 13.77 39.43 6.39
CA PHE A 144 12.37 39.57 6.74
C PHE A 144 12.16 40.55 7.91
N ASP A 145 12.93 40.41 8.99
CA ASP A 145 12.84 41.24 10.19
C ASP A 145 13.13 42.72 9.86
N LYS A 146 14.13 42.97 9.00
CA LYS A 146 14.53 44.30 8.52
C LYS A 146 13.58 44.91 7.49
N SER A 147 12.66 44.11 6.91
CA SER A 147 11.72 44.62 5.91
C SER A 147 10.73 45.61 6.52
N PRO A 148 10.55 46.80 5.92
CA PRO A 148 9.58 47.80 6.39
C PRO A 148 8.13 47.38 6.13
N VAL A 149 7.89 46.54 5.12
CA VAL A 149 6.57 45.98 4.80
C VAL A 149 6.65 44.46 4.82
N LYS A 150 5.83 43.84 5.67
CA LYS A 150 5.71 42.38 5.81
C LYS A 150 4.32 41.96 5.32
N ASP A 151 4.22 41.65 4.03
CA ASP A 151 2.99 41.20 3.39
C ASP A 151 2.75 39.68 3.56
N SER A 152 1.56 39.18 3.19
CA SER A 152 1.22 37.74 3.28
C SER A 152 2.27 36.84 2.61
N VAL A 153 2.82 37.29 1.48
CA VAL A 153 3.75 36.53 0.66
C VAL A 153 5.08 36.33 1.40
N SER A 154 5.63 37.37 2.01
CA SER A 154 6.89 37.29 2.76
C SER A 154 6.76 36.42 4.03
N TRP A 155 5.65 36.54 4.78
CA TRP A 155 5.34 35.65 5.91
C TRP A 155 5.25 34.18 5.48
N THR A 156 4.46 33.90 4.43
CA THR A 156 4.23 32.55 3.92
C THR A 156 5.51 31.94 3.35
N MET A 157 6.35 32.73 2.67
CA MET A 157 7.65 32.29 2.16
C MET A 157 8.58 31.86 3.29
N LEU A 158 8.69 32.67 4.35
CA LEU A 158 9.52 32.33 5.51
C LEU A 158 9.04 31.04 6.21
N ALA A 159 7.73 30.89 6.39
CA ALA A 159 7.15 29.66 6.95
C ALA A 159 7.47 28.43 6.08
N ARG A 160 7.37 28.54 4.76
CA ARG A 160 7.74 27.47 3.81
C ARG A 160 9.21 27.10 3.88
N LEU A 161 10.10 28.07 4.02
CA LEU A 161 11.54 27.83 4.19
C LEU A 161 11.81 26.98 5.45
N TYR A 162 11.17 27.31 6.57
CA TYR A 162 11.30 26.51 7.80
C TYR A 162 10.75 25.08 7.65
N ILE A 163 9.65 24.89 6.91
CA ILE A 163 9.14 23.54 6.59
C ILE A 163 10.17 22.74 5.78
N MET A 164 10.78 23.34 4.75
CA MET A 164 11.79 22.67 3.92
C MET A 164 13.05 22.30 4.70
N GLU A 165 13.41 23.09 5.72
CA GLU A 165 14.53 22.78 6.64
C GLU A 165 14.16 21.72 7.70
N GLY A 166 12.92 21.22 7.71
CA GLY A 166 12.45 20.25 8.70
C GLY A 166 12.13 20.85 10.07
N LYS A 167 11.88 22.17 10.14
CA LYS A 167 11.52 22.91 11.37
C LYS A 167 10.06 23.42 11.35
N PRO A 168 9.05 22.54 11.29
CA PRO A 168 7.65 22.96 11.19
C PRO A 168 7.14 23.77 12.39
N GLY A 169 7.72 23.60 13.60
CA GLY A 169 7.37 24.42 14.77
C GLY A 169 7.71 25.91 14.58
N MET A 170 8.83 26.22 13.93
CA MET A 170 9.20 27.59 13.60
C MET A 170 8.27 28.18 12.54
N ALA A 171 7.79 27.35 11.60
CA ALA A 171 6.80 27.79 10.62
C ALA A 171 5.47 28.20 11.28
N LEU A 172 5.04 27.51 12.34
CA LEU A 172 3.88 27.90 13.14
C LEU A 172 4.12 29.19 13.92
N HIS A 173 5.29 29.37 14.53
CA HIS A 173 5.64 30.62 15.19
C HIS A 173 5.63 31.82 14.21
N VAL A 174 6.09 31.61 12.97
CA VAL A 174 6.01 32.63 11.91
C VAL A 174 4.55 32.93 11.55
N PHE A 175 3.69 31.91 11.48
CA PHE A 175 2.26 32.08 11.23
C PHE A 175 1.55 32.79 12.40
N ASP A 176 1.86 32.48 13.65
CA ASP A 176 1.31 33.16 14.81
C ASP A 176 1.70 34.65 14.80
N GLY A 177 2.94 34.98 14.47
CA GLY A 177 3.38 36.37 14.27
C GLY A 177 2.66 37.08 13.11
N MET A 178 2.32 36.36 12.05
CA MET A 178 1.50 36.87 10.94
C MET A 178 0.08 37.22 11.41
N VAL A 179 -0.52 36.37 12.26
CA VAL A 179 -1.85 36.61 12.86
C VAL A 179 -1.81 37.82 13.80
N GLU A 180 -0.81 37.89 14.68
CA GLU A 180 -0.64 38.98 15.67
C GLU A 180 -0.38 40.34 15.03
N SER A 181 0.36 40.38 13.92
CA SER A 181 0.64 41.61 13.18
C SER A 181 -0.58 42.16 12.40
N GLY A 182 -1.69 41.42 12.35
CA GLY A 182 -2.87 41.79 11.58
C GLY A 182 -2.67 41.73 10.07
N ALA A 183 -1.62 41.04 9.59
CA ALA A 183 -1.36 40.86 8.17
C ALA A 183 -2.52 40.10 7.50
N GLN A 184 -2.72 40.34 6.20
CA GLN A 184 -3.75 39.63 5.43
C GLN A 184 -3.42 38.14 5.39
N ILE A 185 -4.34 37.30 5.84
CA ILE A 185 -4.20 35.83 5.78
C ILE A 185 -4.88 35.34 4.51
N ASP A 186 -4.12 34.70 3.64
CA ASP A 186 -4.61 34.08 2.41
C ASP A 186 -4.71 32.53 2.55
N PRO A 187 -5.37 31.84 1.60
CA PRO A 187 -5.46 30.38 1.60
C PRO A 187 -4.10 29.66 1.66
N VAL A 188 -3.05 30.26 1.10
CA VAL A 188 -1.71 29.67 1.01
C VAL A 188 -1.02 29.70 2.38
N ALA A 189 -1.18 30.78 3.13
CA ALA A 189 -0.69 30.90 4.50
C ALA A 189 -1.35 29.85 5.40
N LEU A 190 -2.68 29.71 5.35
CA LEU A 190 -3.43 28.72 6.13
C LEU A 190 -3.04 27.28 5.74
N ALA A 191 -2.92 26.98 4.45
CA ALA A 191 -2.46 25.66 4.00
C ALA A 191 -1.02 25.36 4.46
N THR A 192 -0.13 26.36 4.42
CA THR A 192 1.25 26.20 4.90
C THR A 192 1.28 25.89 6.40
N ALA A 193 0.51 26.63 7.22
CA ALA A 193 0.41 26.40 8.65
C ALA A 193 -0.25 25.06 8.99
N ALA A 194 -1.37 24.72 8.34
CA ALA A 194 -2.03 23.42 8.52
C ALA A 194 -1.12 22.25 8.13
N GLY A 195 -0.34 22.40 7.05
CA GLY A 195 0.68 21.43 6.66
C GLY A 195 1.75 21.23 7.74
N ALA A 196 2.24 22.32 8.35
CA ALA A 196 3.18 22.25 9.47
C ALA A 196 2.57 21.55 10.70
N CYS A 197 1.31 21.82 11.04
CA CYS A 197 0.58 21.12 12.10
C CYS A 197 0.51 19.60 11.83
N GLY A 198 0.24 19.19 10.58
CA GLY A 198 0.20 17.78 10.19
C GLY A 198 1.56 17.09 10.33
N MET A 199 2.65 17.75 9.96
CA MET A 199 4.02 17.24 10.14
C MET A 199 4.40 17.08 11.61
N LEU A 200 3.95 18.00 12.47
CA LEU A 200 4.13 17.93 13.92
C LEU A 200 3.18 16.94 14.60
N LYS A 201 2.12 16.50 13.90
CA LYS A 201 0.98 15.78 14.46
C LYS A 201 0.33 16.54 15.64
N SER A 202 0.35 17.88 15.60
CA SER A 202 -0.22 18.74 16.64
C SER A 202 -1.67 19.10 16.30
N VAL A 203 -2.62 18.37 16.88
CA VAL A 203 -4.05 18.68 16.72
C VAL A 203 -4.42 20.02 17.37
N ILE A 204 -3.71 20.42 18.43
CA ILE A 204 -3.98 21.66 19.16
C ILE A 204 -3.74 22.85 18.24
N ASP A 205 -2.57 22.89 17.60
CA ASP A 205 -2.24 23.96 16.66
C ASP A 205 -3.06 23.83 15.38
N GLY A 206 -3.34 22.61 14.93
CA GLY A 206 -4.28 22.35 13.84
C GLY A 206 -5.66 22.97 14.07
N LYS A 207 -6.22 22.85 15.29
CA LYS A 207 -7.50 23.45 15.68
C LYS A 207 -7.43 24.97 15.79
N LYS A 208 -6.28 25.55 16.17
CA LYS A 208 -6.07 27.01 16.12
C LYS A 208 -6.07 27.52 14.68
N VAL A 209 -5.29 26.89 13.80
CA VAL A 209 -5.24 27.25 12.36
C VAL A 209 -6.61 27.10 11.71
N HIS A 210 -7.34 26.01 12.01
CA HIS A 210 -8.71 25.83 11.51
C HIS A 210 -9.65 26.94 12.01
N ARG A 211 -9.57 27.34 13.28
CA ARG A 211 -10.36 28.47 13.81
C ARG A 211 -10.08 29.77 13.05
N VAL A 212 -8.80 30.07 12.80
CA VAL A 212 -8.41 31.24 12.00
C VAL A 212 -8.99 31.14 10.58
N ALA A 213 -9.01 29.96 9.98
CA ALA A 213 -9.66 29.74 8.68
C ALA A 213 -11.16 30.08 8.72
N LYS A 214 -11.88 29.71 9.79
CA LYS A 214 -13.30 30.06 9.98
C LYS A 214 -13.51 31.56 10.12
N GLU A 215 -12.72 32.20 10.98
CA GLU A 215 -12.81 33.64 11.26
C GLU A 215 -12.54 34.50 10.01
N ARG A 216 -11.72 33.99 9.08
CA ARG A 216 -11.43 34.64 7.80
C ARG A 216 -12.36 34.23 6.66
N GLY A 217 -13.31 33.33 6.89
CA GLY A 217 -14.23 32.83 5.86
C GLY A 217 -13.56 31.95 4.79
N LEU A 218 -12.39 31.38 5.10
CA LEU A 218 -11.57 30.56 4.19
C LEU A 218 -11.69 29.06 4.47
N GLU A 219 -12.52 28.64 5.42
CA GLU A 219 -12.67 27.23 5.80
C GLU A 219 -13.15 26.31 4.67
N PHE A 220 -13.89 26.87 3.70
CA PHE A 220 -14.42 26.17 2.52
C PHE A 220 -13.62 26.42 1.23
N ASP A 221 -12.52 27.17 1.30
CA ASP A 221 -11.58 27.23 0.19
C ASP A 221 -11.00 25.84 -0.06
N VAL A 222 -11.05 25.36 -1.31
CA VAL A 222 -10.70 23.97 -1.65
C VAL A 222 -9.27 23.62 -1.21
N LEU A 223 -8.31 24.54 -1.33
CA LEU A 223 -6.93 24.31 -0.90
C LEU A 223 -6.85 24.20 0.63
N VAL A 224 -7.53 25.11 1.34
CA VAL A 224 -7.55 25.12 2.80
C VAL A 224 -8.26 23.87 3.33
N SER A 225 -9.45 23.55 2.84
CA SER A 225 -10.22 22.38 3.27
C SER A 225 -9.45 21.08 3.01
N ASN A 226 -8.83 20.91 1.83
CA ASN A 226 -8.01 19.74 1.52
C ASN A 226 -6.79 19.61 2.43
N THR A 227 -6.18 20.74 2.78
CA THR A 227 -5.00 20.73 3.68
C THR A 227 -5.39 20.50 5.13
N LEU A 228 -6.52 21.06 5.59
CA LEU A 228 -7.09 20.79 6.91
C LEU A 228 -7.51 19.32 7.03
N LEU A 229 -8.12 18.77 5.98
CA LEU A 229 -8.46 17.36 5.89
C LEU A 229 -7.21 16.50 6.09
N LYS A 230 -6.15 16.78 5.32
CA LYS A 230 -4.86 16.09 5.45
C LYS A 230 -4.26 16.24 6.85
N MET A 231 -4.25 17.44 7.41
CA MET A 231 -3.73 17.71 8.75
C MET A 231 -4.45 16.88 9.82
N TYR A 232 -5.78 16.83 9.82
CA TYR A 232 -6.53 16.03 10.77
C TYR A 232 -6.27 14.53 10.59
N MET A 233 -6.14 14.05 9.35
CA MET A 233 -5.77 12.67 9.05
C MET A 233 -4.36 12.32 9.56
N ASP A 234 -3.38 13.20 9.36
CA ASP A 234 -1.99 13.01 9.84
C ASP A 234 -1.90 13.05 11.38
N CYS A 235 -2.78 13.82 12.04
CA CYS A 235 -2.95 13.83 13.49
C CYS A 235 -3.76 12.63 14.05
N GLY A 236 -4.34 11.79 13.20
CA GLY A 236 -5.19 10.67 13.61
C GLY A 236 -6.61 11.06 14.05
N CYS A 237 -7.02 12.31 13.87
CA CYS A 237 -8.34 12.84 14.23
C CYS A 237 -9.33 12.67 13.06
N PHE A 238 -9.67 11.42 12.77
CA PHE A 238 -10.48 11.08 11.59
C PHE A 238 -11.92 11.59 11.62
N ASP A 239 -12.51 11.74 12.81
CA ASP A 239 -13.87 12.27 12.94
C ASP A 239 -13.90 13.78 12.65
N ASP A 240 -12.87 14.51 13.08
CA ASP A 240 -12.68 15.92 12.71
C ASP A 240 -12.43 16.04 11.19
N ALA A 241 -11.61 15.16 10.61
CA ALA A 241 -11.41 15.10 9.15
C ALA A 241 -12.72 14.81 8.41
N ARG A 242 -13.53 13.86 8.90
CA ARG A 242 -14.84 13.52 8.33
C ARG A 242 -15.80 14.69 8.39
N SER A 243 -15.82 15.39 9.52
CA SER A 243 -16.62 16.60 9.71
C SER A 243 -16.25 17.71 8.73
N VAL A 244 -14.95 17.98 8.52
CA VAL A 244 -14.48 18.93 7.51
C VAL A 244 -14.95 18.50 6.11
N PHE A 245 -14.71 17.24 5.75
CA PHE A 245 -15.10 16.69 4.46
C PHE A 245 -16.60 16.84 4.19
N ASP A 246 -17.46 16.40 5.12
CA ASP A 246 -18.90 16.43 4.93
C ASP A 246 -19.42 17.87 4.77
N GLN A 247 -18.81 18.84 5.46
CA GLN A 247 -19.16 20.27 5.37
C GLN A 247 -18.66 20.96 4.09
N MET A 248 -17.72 20.37 3.33
CA MET A 248 -17.22 20.97 2.08
C MET A 248 -18.35 21.11 1.05
N PRO A 249 -18.67 22.33 0.57
CA PRO A 249 -19.72 22.56 -0.43
C PRO A 249 -19.40 21.94 -1.79
N SER A 250 -18.10 21.92 -2.14
CA SER A 250 -17.59 21.29 -3.35
C SER A 250 -16.39 20.43 -3.00
N LYS A 251 -16.40 19.19 -3.47
CA LYS A 251 -15.39 18.17 -3.22
C LYS A 251 -14.69 17.83 -4.54
N ASP A 252 -13.39 18.11 -4.61
CA ASP A 252 -12.58 17.71 -5.76
C ASP A 252 -12.04 16.28 -5.61
N VAL A 253 -11.39 15.77 -6.65
CA VAL A 253 -10.81 14.41 -6.63
C VAL A 253 -9.87 14.23 -5.43
N ILE A 254 -9.08 15.24 -5.07
CA ILE A 254 -8.12 15.19 -3.96
C ILE A 254 -8.85 14.96 -2.62
N SER A 255 -9.93 15.70 -2.36
CA SER A 255 -10.73 15.54 -1.15
C SER A 255 -11.29 14.12 -1.01
N TRP A 256 -11.85 13.56 -2.11
CA TRP A 256 -12.38 12.20 -2.15
C TRP A 256 -11.29 11.16 -1.95
N THR A 257 -10.20 11.24 -2.71
CA THR A 257 -9.08 10.29 -2.61
C THR A 257 -8.48 10.28 -1.21
N GLY A 258 -8.32 11.46 -0.59
CA GLY A 258 -7.81 11.61 0.77
C GLY A 258 -8.69 10.89 1.79
N MET A 259 -10.00 11.13 1.74
CA MET A 259 -10.95 10.49 2.65
C MET A 259 -11.03 8.96 2.46
N ILE A 260 -11.03 8.50 1.20
CA ILE A 260 -10.98 7.07 0.89
C ILE A 260 -9.72 6.45 1.49
N HIS A 261 -8.55 7.03 1.21
CA HIS A 261 -7.26 6.51 1.70
C HIS A 261 -7.19 6.43 3.22
N ALA A 262 -7.71 7.44 3.93
CA ALA A 262 -7.76 7.44 5.39
C ALA A 262 -8.67 6.34 5.96
N ASN A 263 -9.85 6.13 5.37
CA ASN A 263 -10.73 5.03 5.79
C ASN A 263 -10.08 3.66 5.58
N LEU A 264 -9.40 3.49 4.44
CA LEU A 264 -8.70 2.24 4.13
C LEU A 264 -7.51 1.97 5.05
N LYS A 265 -6.76 3.00 5.43
CA LYS A 265 -5.67 2.89 6.44
C LYS A 265 -6.17 2.40 7.80
N ARG A 266 -7.41 2.73 8.19
CA ARG A 266 -8.03 2.25 9.45
C ARG A 266 -8.65 0.85 9.34
N GLY A 267 -8.59 0.21 8.18
CA GLY A 267 -9.27 -1.06 7.93
C GLY A 267 -10.76 -0.92 7.57
N GLY A 268 -11.26 0.30 7.38
CA GLY A 268 -12.63 0.59 6.95
C GLY A 268 -12.86 0.32 5.47
N PHE A 269 -12.60 -0.91 4.99
CA PHE A 269 -12.64 -1.28 3.58
C PHE A 269 -14.02 -1.05 2.93
N ASN A 270 -15.09 -1.43 3.64
CA ASN A 270 -16.46 -1.20 3.20
C ASN A 270 -16.78 0.29 3.05
N GLU A 271 -16.35 1.11 4.00
CA GLU A 271 -16.61 2.55 3.97
C GLU A 271 -15.81 3.24 2.86
N GLY A 272 -14.55 2.84 2.66
CA GLY A 272 -13.75 3.32 1.52
C GLY A 272 -14.39 2.99 0.17
N LEU A 273 -14.98 1.79 0.01
CA LEU A 273 -15.72 1.42 -1.20
C LEU A 273 -17.02 2.21 -1.37
N LYS A 274 -17.75 2.50 -0.28
CA LYS A 274 -18.94 3.36 -0.32
C LYS A 274 -18.59 4.78 -0.76
N LEU A 275 -17.53 5.36 -0.18
CA LEU A 275 -17.03 6.68 -0.54
C LEU A 275 -16.59 6.74 -2.01
N PHE A 276 -15.93 5.69 -2.53
CA PHE A 276 -15.56 5.62 -3.94
C PHE A 276 -16.79 5.60 -4.87
N ARG A 277 -17.86 4.89 -4.49
CA ARG A 277 -19.13 4.91 -5.23
C ARG A 277 -19.81 6.27 -5.15
N GLN A 278 -19.79 6.91 -3.98
CA GLN A 278 -20.35 8.23 -3.77
C GLN A 278 -19.60 9.29 -4.60
N MET A 279 -18.27 9.22 -4.65
CA MET A 279 -17.45 10.06 -5.52
C MET A 279 -17.93 10.03 -6.98
N ILE A 280 -18.20 8.83 -7.51
CA ILE A 280 -18.72 8.66 -8.87
C ILE A 280 -20.15 9.21 -9.00
N ALA A 281 -21.02 8.93 -8.02
CA ALA A 281 -22.40 9.38 -8.01
C ALA A 281 -22.53 10.92 -7.97
N ASP A 282 -21.62 11.58 -7.24
CA ASP A 282 -21.55 13.04 -7.12
C ASP A 282 -20.86 13.69 -8.33
N GLY A 283 -20.57 12.92 -9.39
CA GLY A 283 -20.06 13.41 -10.67
C GLY A 283 -18.54 13.64 -10.70
N ALA A 284 -17.82 13.38 -9.61
CA ALA A 284 -16.37 13.39 -9.62
C ALA A 284 -15.85 12.19 -10.44
N LYS A 285 -14.79 12.41 -11.22
CA LYS A 285 -14.16 11.36 -12.04
C LYS A 285 -12.93 10.82 -11.30
N PRO A 286 -13.00 9.62 -10.70
CA PRO A 286 -11.82 8.96 -10.15
C PRO A 286 -10.69 8.92 -11.16
N ASP A 287 -9.51 9.33 -10.70
CA ASP A 287 -8.25 9.25 -11.43
C ASP A 287 -7.47 7.97 -11.06
N SER A 288 -6.27 7.80 -11.63
CA SER A 288 -5.41 6.65 -11.33
C SER A 288 -5.07 6.54 -9.85
N LEU A 289 -4.92 7.68 -9.14
CA LEU A 289 -4.60 7.69 -7.72
C LEU A 289 -5.78 7.17 -6.90
N SER A 290 -6.98 7.68 -7.16
CA SER A 290 -8.25 7.24 -6.54
C SER A 290 -8.51 5.75 -6.74
N VAL A 291 -8.21 5.23 -7.94
CA VAL A 291 -8.39 3.81 -8.22
C VAL A 291 -7.34 2.96 -7.52
N SER A 292 -6.07 3.37 -7.56
CA SER A 292 -4.99 2.65 -6.89
C SER A 292 -5.17 2.58 -5.37
N SER A 293 -5.83 3.58 -4.75
CA SER A 293 -6.09 3.58 -3.31
C SER A 293 -7.19 2.60 -2.93
N VAL A 294 -8.24 2.43 -3.75
CA VAL A 294 -9.40 1.58 -3.40
C VAL A 294 -9.23 0.10 -3.77
N LEU A 295 -8.41 -0.23 -4.77
CA LEU A 295 -8.17 -1.63 -5.20
C LEU A 295 -7.65 -2.55 -4.07
N PRO A 296 -6.72 -2.12 -3.19
CA PRO A 296 -6.31 -2.90 -2.02
C PRO A 296 -7.46 -3.28 -1.09
N ALA A 297 -8.50 -2.45 -1.00
CA ALA A 297 -9.71 -2.77 -0.22
C ALA A 297 -10.45 -3.96 -0.82
N CYS A 298 -10.60 -3.98 -2.15
CA CYS A 298 -11.20 -5.11 -2.87
C CYS A 298 -10.37 -6.37 -2.68
N ALA A 299 -9.04 -6.26 -2.76
CA ALA A 299 -8.12 -7.36 -2.57
C ALA A 299 -8.25 -8.00 -1.17
N ARG A 300 -8.25 -7.18 -0.11
CA ARG A 300 -8.35 -7.64 1.28
C ARG A 300 -9.70 -8.29 1.61
N MET A 301 -10.76 -7.79 0.99
CA MET A 301 -12.10 -8.36 1.16
C MET A 301 -12.39 -9.53 0.20
N SER A 302 -11.45 -9.88 -0.69
CA SER A 302 -11.70 -10.78 -1.83
C SER A 302 -12.96 -10.39 -2.62
N ALA A 303 -13.23 -9.09 -2.73
CA ALA A 303 -14.41 -8.51 -3.35
C ALA A 303 -14.24 -8.45 -4.87
N SER A 304 -14.26 -9.62 -5.50
CA SER A 304 -13.90 -9.81 -6.90
C SER A 304 -14.80 -9.01 -7.86
N LYS A 305 -16.07 -8.85 -7.52
CA LYS A 305 -17.03 -8.11 -8.32
C LYS A 305 -16.71 -6.62 -8.36
N GLN A 306 -16.50 -6.01 -7.20
CA GLN A 306 -16.15 -4.60 -7.04
C GLN A 306 -14.83 -4.30 -7.75
N GLY A 307 -13.84 -5.20 -7.58
CA GLY A 307 -12.58 -5.09 -8.32
C GLY A 307 -12.75 -5.12 -9.83
N LYS A 308 -13.60 -6.00 -10.37
CA LYS A 308 -13.96 -6.05 -11.80
C LYS A 308 -14.73 -4.81 -12.26
N GLU A 309 -15.65 -4.29 -11.45
CA GLU A 309 -16.38 -3.05 -11.72
C GLU A 309 -15.41 -1.86 -11.86
N ILE A 310 -14.43 -1.76 -10.96
CA ILE A 310 -13.37 -0.73 -10.99
C ILE A 310 -12.46 -0.91 -12.21
N HIS A 311 -12.04 -2.14 -12.53
CA HIS A 311 -11.26 -2.40 -13.73
C HIS A 311 -12.02 -2.04 -15.00
N GLY A 312 -13.31 -2.39 -15.09
CA GLY A 312 -14.18 -1.99 -16.19
C GLY A 312 -14.42 -0.48 -16.27
N TYR A 313 -14.42 0.22 -15.13
CA TYR A 313 -14.46 1.68 -15.09
C TYR A 313 -13.19 2.31 -15.71
N LEU A 314 -11.99 1.79 -15.39
CA LEU A 314 -10.73 2.26 -15.98
C LEU A 314 -10.75 2.15 -17.50
N ILE A 315 -11.17 1.00 -18.02
CA ILE A 315 -11.24 0.72 -19.47
C ILE A 315 -12.26 1.64 -20.15
N ARG A 316 -13.50 1.71 -19.64
CA ARG A 316 -14.59 2.50 -20.26
C ARG A 316 -14.30 4.00 -20.30
N ASN A 317 -13.56 4.52 -19.32
CA ASN A 317 -13.24 5.95 -19.24
C ASN A 317 -11.87 6.29 -19.82
N GLY A 318 -11.17 5.33 -20.44
CA GLY A 318 -9.85 5.55 -21.04
C GLY A 318 -8.80 6.03 -20.03
N ILE A 319 -8.93 5.67 -18.76
CA ILE A 319 -7.99 6.10 -17.72
C ILE A 319 -6.71 5.31 -17.90
N ARG A 320 -5.59 6.03 -18.07
CA ARG A 320 -4.27 5.41 -18.23
C ARG A 320 -3.93 4.59 -16.99
N MET A 321 -3.80 3.28 -17.18
CA MET A 321 -3.31 2.35 -16.16
C MET A 321 -1.79 2.43 -16.13
N ASN A 322 -1.25 3.23 -15.21
CA ASN A 322 0.18 3.21 -14.91
C ASN A 322 0.57 1.93 -14.16
N LEU A 323 1.86 1.72 -13.95
CA LEU A 323 2.37 0.51 -13.30
C LEU A 323 1.77 0.31 -11.89
N THR A 324 1.59 1.40 -11.13
CA THR A 324 0.94 1.36 -9.80
C THR A 324 -0.48 0.80 -9.85
N VAL A 325 -1.31 1.26 -10.80
CA VAL A 325 -2.67 0.75 -10.99
C VAL A 325 -2.65 -0.72 -11.43
N LEU A 326 -1.75 -1.09 -12.34
CA LEU A 326 -1.63 -2.46 -12.84
C LEU A 326 -1.19 -3.43 -11.72
N ASN A 327 -0.23 -3.03 -10.87
CA ASN A 327 0.20 -3.81 -9.70
C ASN A 327 -0.96 -3.99 -8.70
N ALA A 328 -1.74 -2.94 -8.43
CA ALA A 328 -2.91 -3.01 -7.56
C ALA A 328 -4.03 -3.90 -8.14
N LEU A 329 -4.24 -3.87 -9.48
CA LEU A 329 -5.17 -4.77 -10.15
C LEU A 329 -4.72 -6.22 -10.09
N MET A 330 -3.42 -6.50 -10.30
CA MET A 330 -2.86 -7.84 -10.16
C MET A 330 -3.07 -8.37 -8.74
N ASP A 331 -2.71 -7.60 -7.70
CA ASP A 331 -2.90 -8.00 -6.30
C ASP A 331 -4.39 -8.27 -5.98
N MET A 332 -5.29 -7.43 -6.49
CA MET A 332 -6.73 -7.63 -6.35
C MET A 332 -7.19 -8.94 -7.00
N TYR A 333 -6.76 -9.23 -8.23
CA TYR A 333 -7.14 -10.46 -8.93
C TYR A 333 -6.58 -11.72 -8.27
N VAL A 334 -5.31 -11.68 -7.84
CA VAL A 334 -4.66 -12.74 -7.05
C VAL A 334 -5.50 -13.03 -5.81
N LYS A 335 -5.71 -12.03 -4.93
CA LYS A 335 -6.43 -12.23 -3.66
C LYS A 335 -7.93 -12.49 -3.81
N SER A 336 -8.46 -12.41 -5.03
CA SER A 336 -9.86 -12.70 -5.36
C SER A 336 -10.07 -14.06 -6.04
N GLY A 337 -9.03 -14.89 -6.19
CA GLY A 337 -9.17 -16.22 -6.81
C GLY A 337 -9.13 -16.20 -8.34
N PHE A 338 -8.51 -15.18 -8.96
CA PHE A 338 -8.41 -14.98 -10.41
C PHE A 338 -6.95 -14.84 -10.88
N ILE A 339 -6.08 -15.77 -10.46
CA ILE A 339 -4.65 -15.77 -10.79
C ILE A 339 -4.36 -15.68 -12.29
N GLU A 340 -5.18 -16.31 -13.13
CA GLU A 340 -5.03 -16.22 -14.60
C GLU A 340 -5.21 -14.79 -15.13
N SER A 341 -6.12 -14.01 -14.53
CA SER A 341 -6.34 -12.62 -14.92
C SER A 341 -5.15 -11.75 -14.51
N ALA A 342 -4.59 -11.99 -13.31
CA ALA A 342 -3.38 -11.33 -12.86
C ALA A 342 -2.17 -11.68 -13.76
N SER A 343 -2.02 -12.96 -14.12
CA SER A 343 -0.97 -13.45 -15.01
C SER A 343 -1.04 -12.84 -16.41
N LYS A 344 -2.25 -12.67 -16.97
CA LYS A 344 -2.46 -11.95 -18.24
C LYS A 344 -2.02 -10.47 -18.16
N ILE A 345 -2.35 -9.79 -17.07
CA ILE A 345 -1.90 -8.40 -16.85
C ILE A 345 -0.37 -8.35 -16.78
N PHE A 346 0.23 -9.23 -15.97
CA PHE A 346 1.68 -9.32 -15.80
C PHE A 346 2.41 -9.57 -17.13
N ALA A 347 1.93 -10.52 -17.94
CA ALA A 347 2.50 -10.83 -19.24
C ALA A 347 2.43 -9.64 -20.21
N GLY A 348 1.38 -8.81 -20.10
CA GLY A 348 1.21 -7.60 -20.90
C GLY A 348 2.08 -6.40 -20.48
N LEU A 349 2.76 -6.46 -19.33
CA LEU A 349 3.63 -5.37 -18.87
C LEU A 349 4.92 -5.31 -19.70
N LYS A 350 5.17 -4.15 -20.33
CA LYS A 350 6.42 -3.86 -21.04
C LYS A 350 7.60 -3.77 -20.07
N ASP A 351 7.43 -2.95 -19.04
CA ASP A 351 8.40 -2.75 -17.97
C ASP A 351 7.78 -3.27 -16.67
N LYS A 352 8.55 -4.08 -15.93
CA LYS A 352 8.15 -4.68 -14.65
C LYS A 352 9.07 -4.15 -13.57
N ASP A 353 8.50 -3.62 -12.49
CA ASP A 353 9.25 -3.24 -11.30
C ASP A 353 9.29 -4.39 -10.28
N VAL A 354 10.06 -4.22 -9.21
CA VAL A 354 10.14 -5.17 -8.08
C VAL A 354 8.74 -5.58 -7.61
N VAL A 355 7.83 -4.60 -7.45
CA VAL A 355 6.46 -4.84 -7.00
C VAL A 355 5.68 -5.75 -7.95
N SER A 356 5.82 -5.56 -9.27
CA SER A 356 5.16 -6.39 -10.30
C SER A 356 5.53 -7.86 -10.13
N TRP A 357 6.83 -8.14 -9.97
CA TRP A 357 7.36 -9.50 -9.78
C TRP A 357 6.90 -10.08 -8.45
N THR A 358 7.07 -9.34 -7.36
CA THR A 358 6.74 -9.79 -6.00
C THR A 358 5.25 -10.13 -5.85
N VAL A 359 4.34 -9.32 -6.42
CA VAL A 359 2.90 -9.61 -6.40
C VAL A 359 2.58 -10.95 -7.08
N MET A 360 3.22 -11.24 -8.21
CA MET A 360 2.96 -12.50 -8.93
C MET A 360 3.62 -13.71 -8.28
N ILE A 361 4.84 -13.58 -7.72
CA ILE A 361 5.50 -14.65 -6.98
C ILE A 361 4.65 -15.04 -5.75
N LEU A 362 4.23 -14.04 -4.97
CA LEU A 362 3.30 -14.26 -3.85
C LEU A 362 1.97 -14.84 -4.32
N GLY A 363 1.47 -14.38 -5.46
CA GLY A 363 0.22 -14.88 -6.03
C GLY A 363 0.29 -16.36 -6.39
N TYR A 364 1.34 -16.80 -7.07
CA TYR A 364 1.50 -18.22 -7.37
C TYR A 364 1.63 -19.08 -6.10
N SER A 365 2.38 -18.60 -5.09
CA SER A 365 2.47 -19.26 -3.78
C SER A 365 1.09 -19.36 -3.10
N LEU A 366 0.31 -18.27 -3.07
CA LEU A 366 -1.02 -18.23 -2.47
C LEU A 366 -2.00 -19.18 -3.16
N HIS A 367 -1.77 -19.53 -4.42
CA HIS A 367 -2.60 -20.44 -5.21
C HIS A 367 -2.08 -21.89 -5.25
N GLY A 368 -1.12 -22.25 -4.40
CA GLY A 368 -0.48 -23.57 -4.37
C GLY A 368 0.49 -23.82 -5.53
N GLN A 369 0.66 -22.87 -6.45
CA GLN A 369 1.49 -23.01 -7.64
C GLN A 369 2.94 -22.58 -7.38
N GLY A 370 3.52 -23.01 -6.24
CA GLY A 370 4.82 -22.55 -5.75
C GLY A 370 5.95 -22.65 -6.78
N GLN A 371 5.98 -23.73 -7.57
CA GLN A 371 6.99 -23.93 -8.62
C GLN A 371 6.98 -22.83 -9.67
N LEU A 372 5.80 -22.34 -10.06
CA LEU A 372 5.66 -21.21 -10.99
C LEU A 372 6.21 -19.93 -10.35
N GLY A 373 5.98 -19.73 -9.05
CA GLY A 373 6.53 -18.60 -8.29
C GLY A 373 8.05 -18.60 -8.25
N VAL A 374 8.68 -19.75 -7.98
CA VAL A 374 10.15 -19.89 -7.97
C VAL A 374 10.72 -19.68 -9.38
N ASN A 375 10.10 -20.24 -10.41
CA ASN A 375 10.53 -20.03 -11.79
C ASN A 375 10.43 -18.56 -12.21
N LEU A 376 9.40 -17.85 -11.73
CA LEU A 376 9.23 -16.43 -11.98
C LEU A 376 10.30 -15.59 -11.27
N PHE A 377 10.70 -15.97 -10.05
CA PHE A 377 11.81 -15.32 -9.35
C PHE A 377 13.15 -15.51 -10.10
N ARG A 378 13.44 -16.71 -10.62
CA ARG A 378 14.64 -16.95 -11.44
C ARG A 378 14.69 -16.06 -12.68
N GLN A 379 13.55 -15.84 -13.34
CA GLN A 379 13.47 -14.87 -14.45
C GLN A 379 13.71 -13.43 -14.00
N MET A 380 13.34 -13.08 -12.76
CA MET A 380 13.65 -11.77 -12.17
C MET A 380 15.14 -11.64 -11.86
N GLU A 381 15.82 -12.71 -11.41
CA GLU A 381 17.27 -12.70 -11.18
C GLU A 381 18.07 -12.43 -12.46
N ASP A 382 17.59 -12.93 -13.60
CA ASP A 382 18.15 -12.64 -14.92
C ASP A 382 17.90 -11.18 -15.38
N SER A 383 17.01 -10.46 -14.69
CA SER A 383 16.74 -9.05 -14.95
C SER A 383 17.66 -8.15 -14.11
N SER A 384 18.02 -6.96 -14.62
CA SER A 384 18.89 -6.00 -13.90
C SER A 384 18.18 -5.27 -12.74
N ILE A 385 17.18 -5.90 -12.12
CA ILE A 385 16.34 -5.33 -11.06
C ILE A 385 16.95 -5.67 -9.70
N GLN A 386 17.05 -4.69 -8.81
CA GLN A 386 17.49 -4.95 -7.45
C GLN A 386 16.42 -5.67 -6.65
N ILE A 387 16.77 -6.86 -6.16
CA ILE A 387 15.90 -7.69 -5.33
C ILE A 387 15.93 -7.15 -3.88
N ASP A 388 14.75 -6.93 -3.32
CA ASP A 388 14.59 -6.50 -1.92
C ASP A 388 14.24 -7.67 -0.99
N GLU A 389 14.24 -7.39 0.32
CA GLU A 389 13.91 -8.39 1.36
C GLU A 389 12.50 -8.98 1.21
N ILE A 390 11.53 -8.16 0.77
CA ILE A 390 10.14 -8.59 0.56
C ILE A 390 10.07 -9.62 -0.56
N THR A 391 10.86 -9.43 -1.62
CA THR A 391 10.94 -10.36 -2.75
C THR A 391 11.60 -11.68 -2.33
N TYR A 392 12.62 -11.66 -1.48
CA TYR A 392 13.19 -12.90 -0.90
C TYR A 392 12.17 -13.64 -0.02
N ALA A 393 11.40 -12.93 0.82
CA ALA A 393 10.31 -13.53 1.57
C ALA A 393 9.24 -14.14 0.65
N ALA A 394 8.95 -13.49 -0.48
CA ALA A 394 8.01 -14.00 -1.48
C ALA A 394 8.48 -15.31 -2.12
N VAL A 395 9.73 -15.41 -2.56
CA VAL A 395 10.26 -16.66 -3.14
C VAL A 395 10.39 -17.75 -2.08
N LEU A 396 10.72 -17.42 -0.82
CA LEU A 396 10.68 -18.39 0.28
C LEU A 396 9.28 -18.99 0.47
N ARG A 397 8.24 -18.15 0.43
CA ARG A 397 6.85 -18.63 0.50
C ARG A 397 6.49 -19.48 -0.73
N ALA A 398 7.06 -19.19 -1.90
CA ALA A 398 6.90 -20.03 -3.09
C ALA A 398 7.62 -21.39 -2.92
N CYS A 399 8.81 -21.42 -2.31
CA CYS A 399 9.52 -22.65 -1.95
C CYS A 399 8.72 -23.49 -0.94
N VAL A 400 8.08 -22.87 0.06
CA VAL A 400 7.16 -23.56 1.00
C VAL A 400 6.02 -24.24 0.24
N ALA A 401 5.37 -23.51 -0.67
CA ALA A 401 4.26 -24.05 -1.46
C ALA A 401 4.69 -25.14 -2.47
N ALA A 402 5.98 -25.18 -2.84
CA ALA A 402 6.56 -26.17 -3.75
C ALA A 402 7.36 -27.27 -3.05
N LEU A 403 7.51 -27.20 -1.71
CA LEU A 403 8.39 -28.06 -0.90
C LEU A 403 9.86 -28.11 -1.37
N MET A 404 10.38 -27.00 -1.89
CA MET A 404 11.77 -26.90 -2.38
C MET A 404 12.72 -26.50 -1.26
N VAL A 405 13.18 -27.50 -0.47
CA VAL A 405 13.99 -27.29 0.75
C VAL A 405 15.32 -26.60 0.46
N GLU A 406 16.07 -27.08 -0.54
CA GLU A 406 17.42 -26.58 -0.82
C GLU A 406 17.39 -25.14 -1.34
N GLU A 407 16.50 -24.83 -2.28
CA GLU A 407 16.29 -23.45 -2.74
C GLU A 407 15.76 -22.56 -1.60
N GLY A 408 14.87 -23.06 -0.76
CA GLY A 408 14.39 -22.31 0.41
C GLY A 408 15.51 -21.96 1.38
N LYS A 409 16.40 -22.92 1.70
CA LYS A 409 17.59 -22.65 2.54
C LYS A 409 18.52 -21.62 1.86
N PHE A 410 18.74 -21.76 0.55
CA PHE A 410 19.57 -20.83 -0.22
C PHE A 410 19.02 -19.40 -0.16
N TYR A 411 17.75 -19.19 -0.52
CA TYR A 411 17.14 -17.86 -0.54
C TYR A 411 16.99 -17.25 0.87
N PHE A 412 16.84 -18.08 1.91
CA PHE A 412 16.84 -17.60 3.30
C PHE A 412 18.20 -16.98 3.66
N ASN A 413 19.29 -17.60 3.25
CA ASN A 413 20.64 -17.10 3.50
C ASN A 413 20.98 -15.82 2.71
N CYS A 414 20.22 -15.48 1.66
CA CYS A 414 20.35 -14.21 0.96
C CYS A 414 19.77 -13.02 1.77
N ILE A 415 18.94 -13.28 2.79
CA ILE A 415 18.37 -12.26 3.65
C ILE A 415 19.41 -11.84 4.70
N LYS A 416 19.86 -10.58 4.62
CA LYS A 416 20.93 -10.05 5.51
C LYS A 416 20.55 -10.04 6.99
N THR A 417 19.28 -9.73 7.29
CA THR A 417 18.77 -9.59 8.65
C THR A 417 17.41 -10.28 8.77
N PRO A 418 17.38 -11.62 8.89
CA PRO A 418 16.13 -12.36 8.88
C PRO A 418 15.32 -12.08 10.15
N ALA A 419 14.18 -11.42 9.99
CA ALA A 419 13.13 -11.34 11.02
C ALA A 419 12.50 -12.72 11.32
N VAL A 420 11.81 -12.84 12.47
CA VAL A 420 11.11 -14.06 12.91
C VAL A 420 10.15 -14.60 11.83
N ALA A 421 9.46 -13.71 11.11
CA ALA A 421 8.58 -14.10 10.00
C ALA A 421 9.29 -14.91 8.90
N HIS A 422 10.56 -14.60 8.59
CA HIS A 422 11.35 -15.39 7.63
C HIS A 422 11.74 -16.75 8.21
N SER A 423 12.09 -16.79 9.49
CA SER A 423 12.40 -18.03 10.20
C SER A 423 11.20 -18.97 10.25
N VAL A 424 10.00 -18.43 10.49
CA VAL A 424 8.73 -19.19 10.43
C VAL A 424 8.54 -19.83 9.05
N LEU A 425 8.83 -19.13 7.95
CA LEU A 425 8.74 -19.72 6.60
C LEU A 425 9.70 -20.90 6.41
N LEU A 426 10.94 -20.79 6.90
CA LEU A 426 11.90 -21.89 6.81
C LEU A 426 11.50 -23.08 7.70
N VAL A 427 11.04 -22.82 8.92
CA VAL A 427 10.49 -23.87 9.81
C VAL A 427 9.29 -24.56 9.15
N THR A 428 8.39 -23.78 8.54
CA THR A 428 7.24 -24.31 7.80
C THR A 428 7.68 -25.19 6.63
N LEU A 429 8.69 -24.77 5.87
CA LEU A 429 9.25 -25.57 4.77
C LEU A 429 9.80 -26.92 5.26
N LEU A 430 10.64 -26.89 6.31
CA LEU A 430 11.24 -28.09 6.89
C LEU A 430 10.17 -29.02 7.48
N SER A 431 9.22 -28.48 8.23
CA SER A 431 8.16 -29.26 8.87
C SER A 431 7.21 -29.89 7.85
N ARG A 432 6.79 -29.16 6.80
CA ARG A 432 5.95 -29.68 5.72
C ARG A 432 6.66 -30.73 4.88
N TYR A 433 7.98 -30.63 4.71
CA TYR A 433 8.78 -31.66 4.04
C TYR A 433 9.00 -32.90 4.94
N GLY A 434 8.94 -32.74 6.26
CA GLY A 434 9.11 -33.83 7.23
C GLY A 434 10.47 -33.84 7.95
N LEU A 435 11.30 -32.81 7.76
CA LEU A 435 12.61 -32.65 8.41
C LEU A 435 12.46 -32.01 9.81
N PHE A 436 11.79 -32.71 10.72
CA PHE A 436 11.49 -32.18 12.06
C PHE A 436 12.73 -31.95 12.93
N ASP A 437 13.77 -32.76 12.77
CA ASP A 437 15.01 -32.60 13.54
C ASP A 437 15.79 -31.37 13.09
N ASP A 438 15.91 -31.14 11.77
CA ASP A 438 16.46 -29.90 11.22
C ASP A 438 15.67 -28.68 11.67
N ALA A 439 14.33 -28.77 11.66
CA ALA A 439 13.46 -27.69 12.12
C ALA A 439 13.71 -27.35 13.60
N LYS A 440 13.79 -28.36 14.48
CA LYS A 440 14.08 -28.16 15.91
C LYS A 440 15.47 -27.59 16.14
N ASN A 441 16.49 -28.09 15.44
CA ASN A 441 17.85 -27.59 15.52
C ASN A 441 17.92 -26.12 15.09
N PHE A 442 17.21 -25.75 14.02
CA PHE A 442 17.12 -24.37 13.56
C PHE A 442 16.41 -23.44 14.56
N ILE A 443 15.31 -23.90 15.15
CA ILE A 443 14.57 -23.15 16.17
C ILE A 443 15.47 -22.89 17.39
N ALA A 444 16.24 -23.90 17.82
CA ALA A 444 17.17 -23.79 18.93
C ALA A 444 18.35 -22.86 18.64
N ASP A 445 18.92 -22.92 17.43
CA ASP A 445 19.98 -21.99 16.98
C ASP A 445 19.50 -20.53 17.02
N LYS A 446 18.27 -20.28 16.53
CA LYS A 446 17.68 -18.94 16.48
C LYS A 446 17.07 -18.46 17.79
N LYS A 447 16.91 -19.35 18.78
CA LYS A 447 16.28 -19.08 20.08
C LYS A 447 14.85 -18.52 19.93
N ILE A 448 14.05 -19.17 19.09
CA ILE A 448 12.67 -18.78 18.75
C ILE A 448 11.62 -19.81 19.21
N GLU A 449 11.94 -20.61 20.22
CA GLU A 449 11.05 -21.65 20.77
C GLU A 449 9.75 -21.08 21.38
N GLY A 450 9.82 -19.85 21.91
CA GLY A 450 8.69 -19.19 22.58
C GLY A 450 7.75 -18.42 21.65
N ASP A 451 7.91 -18.55 20.33
CA ASP A 451 7.07 -17.86 19.36
C ASP A 451 5.92 -18.76 18.87
N ALA A 452 4.68 -18.30 19.05
CA ALA A 452 3.49 -19.07 18.71
C ALA A 452 3.38 -19.39 17.20
N GLU A 453 3.88 -18.51 16.32
CA GLU A 453 3.84 -18.75 14.87
C GLU A 453 4.85 -19.83 14.46
N VAL A 454 5.99 -19.94 15.16
CA VAL A 454 6.96 -21.03 14.96
C VAL A 454 6.35 -22.38 15.36
N LEU A 455 5.63 -22.42 16.49
CA LEU A 455 4.91 -23.63 16.93
C LEU A 455 3.78 -24.00 15.97
N ARG A 456 2.98 -23.03 15.49
CA ARG A 456 1.97 -23.26 14.46
C ARG A 456 2.58 -23.82 13.17
N ALA A 457 3.74 -23.32 12.75
CA ALA A 457 4.49 -23.85 11.61
C ALA A 457 4.96 -25.31 11.80
N LEU A 458 5.39 -25.69 13.00
CA LEU A 458 5.70 -27.09 13.32
C LEU A 458 4.45 -27.98 13.31
N LEU A 459 3.34 -27.47 13.87
CA LEU A 459 2.06 -28.18 13.92
C LEU A 459 1.52 -28.49 12.53
N ASP A 460 1.70 -27.56 11.58
CA ASP A 460 1.37 -27.75 10.16
C ASP A 460 2.07 -28.97 9.56
N GLY A 461 3.37 -29.14 9.81
CA GLY A 461 4.10 -30.34 9.38
C GLY A 461 3.62 -31.59 10.12
N CYS A 462 3.34 -31.49 11.41
CA CYS A 462 2.88 -32.64 12.21
C CYS A 462 1.55 -33.19 11.71
N ARG A 463 0.65 -32.33 11.21
CA ARG A 463 -0.61 -32.69 10.57
C ARG A 463 -0.41 -33.50 9.28
N ILE A 464 0.56 -33.08 8.46
CA ILE A 464 0.85 -33.70 7.17
C ILE A 464 1.47 -35.09 7.37
N HIS A 465 2.47 -35.18 8.27
CA HIS A 465 3.26 -36.39 8.50
C HIS A 465 2.77 -37.24 9.69
N GLU A 466 1.58 -36.94 10.22
CA GLU A 466 0.93 -37.68 11.31
C GLU A 466 1.82 -37.88 12.55
N GLN A 467 2.64 -36.88 12.87
CA GLN A 467 3.58 -36.90 14.01
C GLN A 467 2.87 -36.66 15.34
N SER A 468 2.04 -37.62 15.75
CA SER A 468 1.03 -37.37 16.79
C SER A 468 1.60 -36.93 18.15
N LYS A 469 2.69 -37.56 18.59
CA LYS A 469 3.36 -37.23 19.87
C LYS A 469 4.03 -35.87 19.87
N LEU A 470 4.48 -35.39 18.70
CA LEU A 470 5.07 -34.06 18.57
C LEU A 470 3.96 -33.01 18.47
N GLY A 471 2.94 -33.27 17.66
CA GLY A 471 1.77 -32.41 17.51
C GLY A 471 1.09 -32.11 18.84
N LYS A 472 0.86 -33.13 19.69
CA LYS A 472 0.31 -32.94 21.04
C LYS A 472 1.15 -31.97 21.89
N ARG A 473 2.46 -32.18 21.94
CA ARG A 473 3.39 -31.33 22.72
C ARG A 473 3.39 -29.89 22.23
N VAL A 474 3.34 -29.70 20.91
CA VAL A 474 3.26 -28.36 20.30
C VAL A 474 1.94 -27.67 20.66
N ILE A 475 0.82 -28.39 20.64
CA ILE A 475 -0.48 -27.84 21.05
C ILE A 475 -0.49 -27.46 22.54
N GLU A 476 0.06 -28.32 23.42
CA GLU A 476 0.20 -28.00 24.85
C GLU A 476 1.00 -26.71 25.07
N GLN A 477 2.13 -26.56 24.37
CA GLN A 477 2.92 -25.32 24.40
C GLN A 477 2.15 -24.10 23.87
N LEU A 478 1.32 -24.27 22.84
CA LEU A 478 0.46 -23.19 22.33
C LEU A 478 -0.61 -22.78 23.34
N CYS A 479 -1.18 -23.72 24.08
CA CYS A 479 -2.10 -23.42 25.19
C CYS A 479 -1.40 -22.62 26.31
N ASP A 480 -0.15 -22.96 26.61
CA ASP A 480 0.65 -22.25 27.63
C ASP A 480 1.02 -20.82 27.18
N LEU A 481 1.38 -20.63 25.91
CA LEU A 481 1.77 -19.32 25.36
C LEU A 481 0.58 -18.40 25.10
N GLU A 482 -0.57 -18.96 24.71
CA GLU A 482 -1.78 -18.22 24.35
C GLU A 482 -3.01 -18.76 25.10
N PRO A 483 -3.10 -18.58 26.44
CA PRO A 483 -4.16 -19.17 27.25
C PRO A 483 -5.56 -18.60 26.97
N LEU A 484 -5.64 -17.46 26.27
CA LEU A 484 -6.92 -16.85 25.86
C LEU A 484 -7.35 -17.23 24.45
N ASN A 485 -6.65 -18.17 23.81
CA ASN A 485 -6.95 -18.60 22.46
C ASN A 485 -7.73 -19.93 22.46
N ALA A 486 -9.05 -19.83 22.29
CA ALA A 486 -9.96 -20.98 22.25
C ALA A 486 -9.55 -22.06 21.24
N ASP A 487 -8.96 -21.66 20.10
CA ASP A 487 -8.61 -22.57 19.01
C ASP A 487 -7.57 -23.60 19.45
N ASN A 488 -6.63 -23.22 20.33
CA ASN A 488 -5.58 -24.12 20.82
C ASN A 488 -6.18 -25.24 21.69
N TYR A 489 -7.17 -24.92 22.52
CA TYR A 489 -7.90 -25.90 23.34
C TYR A 489 -8.79 -26.81 22.49
N VAL A 490 -9.41 -26.28 21.43
CA VAL A 490 -10.18 -27.10 20.47
C VAL A 490 -9.27 -28.10 19.77
N LEU A 491 -8.05 -27.71 19.37
CA LEU A 491 -7.08 -28.63 18.79
C LEU A 491 -6.67 -29.73 19.76
N LEU A 492 -6.48 -29.40 21.04
CA LEU A 492 -6.14 -30.38 22.06
C LEU A 492 -7.31 -31.33 22.36
N SER A 493 -8.53 -30.79 22.39
CA SER A 493 -9.79 -31.53 22.55
C SER A 493 -9.96 -32.56 21.43
N ASN A 494 -9.80 -32.13 20.17
CA ASN A 494 -9.88 -33.00 18.99
C ASN A 494 -8.81 -34.11 19.02
N TRP A 495 -7.61 -33.81 19.52
CA TRP A 495 -6.58 -34.84 19.73
C TRP A 495 -7.03 -35.90 20.74
N TYR A 496 -7.59 -35.49 21.88
CA TYR A 496 -8.09 -36.42 22.90
C TYR A 496 -9.30 -37.23 22.42
N ALA A 497 -10.22 -36.61 21.68
CA ALA A 497 -11.37 -37.28 21.07
C ALA A 497 -10.93 -38.39 20.11
N HIS A 498 -9.91 -38.16 19.28
CA HIS A 498 -9.35 -39.18 18.37
C HIS A 498 -8.82 -40.42 19.11
N TYR A 499 -8.25 -40.25 20.31
CA TYR A 499 -7.80 -41.35 21.15
C TYR A 499 -8.86 -41.85 22.15
N ALA A 500 -10.13 -41.48 21.95
CA ALA A 500 -11.28 -41.86 22.76
C ALA A 500 -11.15 -41.50 24.27
N LYS A 501 -10.44 -40.42 24.58
CA LYS A 501 -10.25 -39.89 25.94
C LYS A 501 -11.29 -38.81 26.25
N TRP A 502 -12.55 -39.22 26.39
CA TRP A 502 -13.70 -38.33 26.56
C TRP A 502 -13.70 -37.56 27.88
N ASP A 503 -13.07 -38.12 28.92
CA ASP A 503 -12.82 -37.45 30.20
C ASP A 503 -12.03 -36.14 30.01
N MET A 504 -10.94 -36.20 29.23
CA MET A 504 -10.12 -35.03 28.94
C MET A 504 -10.84 -34.02 28.03
N VAL A 505 -11.69 -34.50 27.11
CA VAL A 505 -12.52 -33.64 26.24
C VAL A 505 -13.51 -32.83 27.08
N GLU A 506 -14.17 -33.46 28.04
CA GLU A 506 -15.09 -32.78 28.97
C GLU A 506 -14.36 -31.75 29.84
N GLU A 507 -13.16 -32.07 30.32
CA GLU A 507 -12.31 -31.14 31.10
C GLU A 507 -11.92 -29.89 30.29
N LEU A 508 -11.47 -30.07 29.04
CA LEU A 508 -11.10 -28.96 28.17
C LEU A 508 -12.30 -28.10 27.79
N ARG A 509 -13.47 -28.73 27.57
CA ARG A 509 -14.72 -27.99 27.35
C ARG A 509 -15.10 -27.17 28.59
N GLY A 510 -14.96 -27.73 29.78
CA GLY A 510 -15.13 -26.99 31.04
C GLY A 510 -14.21 -25.77 31.09
N THR A 511 -12.93 -25.96 30.74
CA THR A 511 -11.93 -24.87 30.69
C THR A 511 -12.33 -23.74 29.74
N ILE A 512 -12.79 -24.06 28.52
CA ILE A 512 -13.26 -23.08 27.53
C ILE A 512 -14.43 -22.26 28.07
N ILE A 513 -15.39 -22.91 28.75
CA ILE A 513 -16.57 -22.28 29.32
C ILE A 513 -16.18 -21.40 30.52
N ASP A 514 -15.39 -21.91 31.45
CA ASP A 514 -14.98 -21.23 32.68
C ASP A 514 -14.15 -19.97 32.39
N MET A 515 -13.31 -20.02 31.34
CA MET A 515 -12.54 -18.88 30.87
C MET A 515 -13.33 -17.93 29.95
N GLY A 516 -14.59 -18.25 29.62
CA GLY A 516 -15.44 -17.44 28.75
C GLY A 516 -14.91 -17.31 27.31
N LEU A 517 -14.16 -18.30 26.84
CA LEU A 517 -13.53 -18.27 25.52
C LEU A 517 -14.57 -18.47 24.41
N LYS A 518 -14.38 -17.79 23.28
CA LYS A 518 -15.28 -17.90 22.12
C LYS A 518 -14.62 -18.73 21.02
N THR A 519 -15.20 -19.90 20.75
CA THR A 519 -14.76 -20.75 19.62
C THR A 519 -15.21 -20.16 18.29
N LYS A 520 -14.36 -20.32 17.26
CA LYS A 520 -14.69 -19.87 15.91
C LYS A 520 -15.64 -20.85 15.24
N LYS A 521 -16.86 -20.39 14.95
CA LYS A 521 -17.81 -21.16 14.13
C LYS A 521 -17.35 -21.26 12.69
N ALA A 522 -17.58 -22.42 12.10
CA ALA A 522 -17.23 -22.72 10.73
C ALA A 522 -18.27 -22.21 9.73
N TYR A 523 -17.83 -21.40 8.77
CA TYR A 523 -18.67 -20.95 7.67
C TYR A 523 -17.94 -21.07 6.34
N THR A 524 -18.68 -21.54 5.34
CA THR A 524 -18.27 -21.43 3.95
C THR A 524 -19.30 -20.60 3.21
N TRP A 525 -18.85 -19.71 2.33
CA TRP A 525 -19.74 -18.87 1.55
C TRP A 525 -19.36 -18.78 0.08
N MET A 526 -20.34 -18.40 -0.73
CA MET A 526 -20.25 -18.16 -2.15
C MET A 526 -20.96 -16.85 -2.49
N GLU A 527 -20.36 -16.03 -3.34
CA GLU A 527 -21.05 -14.91 -3.96
C GLU A 527 -21.67 -15.35 -5.29
N LEU A 528 -23.00 -15.27 -5.40
CA LEU A 528 -23.73 -15.57 -6.63
C LEU A 528 -24.77 -14.48 -6.89
N ARG A 529 -24.79 -13.91 -8.09
CA ARG A 529 -25.76 -12.88 -8.52
C ARG A 529 -25.94 -11.73 -7.50
N ASN A 530 -24.84 -11.19 -6.98
CA ASN A 530 -24.79 -10.10 -5.97
C ASN A 530 -25.33 -10.47 -4.59
N LYS A 531 -25.51 -11.76 -4.30
CA LYS A 531 -25.89 -12.24 -2.97
C LYS A 531 -24.79 -13.14 -2.43
N VAL A 532 -24.42 -12.90 -1.18
CA VAL A 532 -23.55 -13.82 -0.44
C VAL A 532 -24.43 -14.89 0.18
N HIS A 533 -24.17 -16.14 -0.19
CA HIS A 533 -24.81 -17.33 0.38
C HIS A 533 -23.83 -17.95 1.36
N VAL A 534 -24.22 -18.03 2.63
CA VAL A 534 -23.39 -18.53 3.73
C VAL A 534 -23.97 -19.88 4.18
N PHE A 535 -23.10 -20.83 4.46
CA PHE A 535 -23.44 -22.17 4.90
C PHE A 535 -22.65 -22.49 6.18
N GLY A 536 -23.35 -22.87 7.23
CA GLY A 536 -22.76 -23.51 8.41
C GLY A 536 -22.73 -25.03 8.27
N THR A 537 -22.05 -25.73 9.17
CA THR A 537 -22.15 -27.20 9.26
C THR A 537 -23.60 -27.58 9.57
N GLY A 538 -24.18 -28.51 8.82
CA GLY A 538 -25.56 -28.98 9.05
C GLY A 538 -26.64 -27.95 8.73
N ASP A 539 -26.31 -26.87 8.02
CA ASP A 539 -27.22 -25.77 7.77
C ASP A 539 -28.35 -26.15 6.78
N VAL A 540 -29.58 -26.12 7.29
CA VAL A 540 -30.81 -26.36 6.52
C VAL A 540 -31.63 -25.07 6.26
N SER A 541 -31.14 -23.92 6.72
CA SER A 541 -31.87 -22.64 6.67
C SER A 541 -31.98 -22.06 5.25
N HIS A 542 -31.12 -22.49 4.33
CA HIS A 542 -31.11 -21.99 2.97
C HIS A 542 -32.41 -22.37 2.21
N PRO A 543 -33.06 -21.47 1.45
CA PRO A 543 -34.33 -21.76 0.75
C PRO A 543 -34.28 -22.92 -0.26
N ARG A 544 -33.07 -23.30 -0.69
CA ARG A 544 -32.81 -24.43 -1.61
C ARG A 544 -32.17 -25.63 -0.91
N SER A 545 -32.24 -25.72 0.42
CA SER A 545 -31.58 -26.76 1.23
C SER A 545 -31.89 -28.17 0.71
N GLN A 546 -33.16 -28.49 0.42
CA GLN A 546 -33.55 -29.81 -0.12
C GLN A 546 -32.77 -30.16 -1.41
N GLY A 547 -32.62 -29.22 -2.34
CA GLY A 547 -31.85 -29.45 -3.57
C GLY A 547 -30.35 -29.56 -3.35
N ILE A 548 -29.81 -28.79 -2.38
CA ILE A 548 -28.39 -28.84 -2.01
C ILE A 548 -28.05 -30.21 -1.40
N TYR A 549 -28.85 -30.67 -0.45
CA TYR A 549 -28.66 -31.97 0.18
C TYR A 549 -28.93 -33.13 -0.79
N GLY A 550 -29.89 -33.01 -1.70
CA GLY A 550 -30.12 -34.00 -2.74
C GLY A 550 -28.92 -34.17 -3.68
N GLU A 551 -28.34 -33.06 -4.14
CA GLU A 551 -27.11 -33.08 -4.94
C GLU A 551 -25.95 -33.70 -4.15
N LEU A 552 -25.77 -33.27 -2.90
CA LEU A 552 -24.69 -33.75 -2.05
C LEU A 552 -24.81 -35.26 -1.79
N GLN A 553 -25.99 -35.77 -1.45
CA GLN A 553 -26.22 -37.21 -1.29
C GLN A 553 -25.94 -37.97 -2.58
N GLY A 554 -26.36 -37.43 -3.73
CA GLY A 554 -26.08 -38.03 -5.03
C GLY A 554 -24.58 -38.10 -5.35
N LEU A 555 -23.81 -37.08 -4.99
CA LEU A 555 -22.35 -37.09 -5.11
C LEU A 555 -21.72 -38.13 -4.17
N MET A 556 -22.16 -38.19 -2.91
CA MET A 556 -21.59 -39.11 -1.93
C MET A 556 -21.84 -40.57 -2.30
N LEU A 557 -23.03 -40.91 -2.79
CA LEU A 557 -23.33 -42.27 -3.26
C LEU A 557 -22.42 -42.69 -4.42
N LYS A 558 -22.23 -41.80 -5.40
CA LYS A 558 -21.32 -42.07 -6.53
C LYS A 558 -19.87 -42.22 -6.08
N MET A 559 -19.42 -41.44 -5.09
CA MET A 559 -18.08 -41.59 -4.51
C MET A 559 -17.90 -42.95 -3.84
N GLU A 560 -18.92 -43.44 -3.13
CA GLU A 560 -18.92 -44.77 -2.51
C GLU A 560 -18.91 -45.88 -3.56
N ASP A 561 -19.69 -45.74 -4.65
CA ASP A 561 -19.72 -46.68 -5.78
C ASP A 561 -18.37 -46.79 -6.50
N GLU A 562 -17.63 -45.69 -6.59
CA GLU A 562 -16.27 -45.63 -7.15
C GLU A 562 -15.19 -46.11 -6.15
N GLY A 563 -15.58 -46.53 -4.94
CA GLY A 563 -14.71 -47.13 -3.94
C GLY A 563 -13.96 -46.12 -3.04
N HIS A 564 -14.32 -44.85 -3.08
CA HIS A 564 -13.68 -43.81 -2.27
C HIS A 564 -14.24 -43.82 -0.83
N ARG A 565 -13.44 -44.30 0.13
CA ARG A 565 -13.77 -44.24 1.57
C ARG A 565 -13.20 -42.97 2.21
N ARG A 566 -13.92 -42.43 3.20
CA ARG A 566 -13.46 -41.27 3.99
C ARG A 566 -12.47 -41.66 5.06
N ASP A 567 -11.54 -40.76 5.33
CA ASP A 567 -10.57 -40.90 6.40
C ASP A 567 -11.24 -40.63 7.77
N SER A 568 -10.85 -41.38 8.79
CA SER A 568 -11.36 -41.26 10.16
C SER A 568 -10.45 -40.46 11.10
N ASP A 569 -9.28 -39.98 10.63
CA ASP A 569 -8.37 -39.17 11.45
C ASP A 569 -8.68 -37.65 11.40
N PHE A 570 -9.05 -37.10 12.56
CA PHE A 570 -9.32 -35.67 12.75
C PHE A 570 -8.44 -35.01 13.82
N SER A 571 -7.48 -35.75 14.41
CA SER A 571 -6.76 -35.42 15.65
C SER A 571 -6.08 -34.04 15.71
N PHE A 572 -5.74 -33.44 14.56
CA PHE A 572 -5.03 -32.16 14.50
C PHE A 572 -5.77 -31.03 13.79
N HIS A 573 -7.06 -31.16 13.48
CA HIS A 573 -7.76 -30.17 12.68
C HIS A 573 -8.56 -29.17 13.53
N ASP A 574 -8.61 -27.90 13.10
CA ASP A 574 -9.50 -26.87 13.68
C ASP A 574 -10.96 -27.15 13.25
N VAL A 575 -11.56 -28.10 13.97
CA VAL A 575 -12.88 -28.65 13.69
C VAL A 575 -13.79 -28.27 14.85
N ASP A 576 -14.90 -27.62 14.52
CA ASP A 576 -15.99 -27.31 15.46
C ASP A 576 -16.54 -28.64 16.01
N GLU A 577 -16.60 -28.81 17.33
CA GLU A 577 -16.97 -30.09 18.00
C GLU A 577 -18.35 -30.61 17.53
N GLU A 578 -19.26 -29.73 17.12
CA GLU A 578 -20.57 -30.12 16.56
C GLU A 578 -20.48 -30.86 15.20
N ARG A 579 -19.28 -30.92 14.58
CA ARG A 579 -19.03 -31.59 13.29
C ARG A 579 -18.92 -33.12 13.38
N GLU A 580 -18.68 -33.70 14.57
CA GLU A 580 -18.51 -35.16 14.72
C GLU A 580 -19.78 -35.97 14.40
N CYS A 581 -20.97 -35.33 14.43
CA CYS A 581 -22.26 -35.99 14.30
C CYS A 581 -22.94 -35.89 12.91
N ILE A 582 -22.38 -35.13 11.94
CA ILE A 582 -23.04 -34.92 10.64
C ILE A 582 -22.13 -35.37 9.48
N PRO A 583 -22.22 -36.64 9.05
CA PRO A 583 -21.29 -37.23 8.09
C PRO A 583 -21.21 -36.45 6.77
N ILE A 584 -22.32 -35.93 6.25
CA ILE A 584 -22.37 -35.29 4.93
C ILE A 584 -22.52 -33.76 4.98
N GLY A 585 -22.64 -33.15 6.16
CA GLY A 585 -23.12 -31.77 6.30
C GLY A 585 -22.05 -30.69 6.40
N HIS A 586 -20.82 -30.96 5.95
CA HIS A 586 -19.74 -29.99 6.06
C HIS A 586 -20.06 -28.72 5.25
N SER A 587 -19.76 -27.55 5.81
CA SER A 587 -20.07 -26.25 5.20
C SER A 587 -19.52 -26.12 3.77
N GLU A 588 -18.34 -26.68 3.52
CA GLU A 588 -17.69 -26.70 2.21
C GLU A 588 -18.50 -27.48 1.20
N MET A 589 -18.96 -28.67 1.59
CA MET A 589 -19.70 -29.57 0.72
C MET A 589 -21.08 -28.99 0.38
N LEU A 590 -21.72 -28.32 1.35
CA LEU A 590 -22.96 -27.59 1.10
C LEU A 590 -22.75 -26.43 0.13
N ALA A 591 -21.69 -25.64 0.30
CA ALA A 591 -21.38 -24.53 -0.59
C ALA A 591 -21.00 -24.99 -2.01
N ILE A 592 -20.22 -26.07 -2.15
CA ILE A 592 -19.88 -26.67 -3.44
C ILE A 592 -21.13 -27.21 -4.13
N SER A 593 -21.98 -27.96 -3.41
CA SER A 593 -23.23 -28.50 -3.94
C SER A 593 -24.18 -27.38 -4.38
N PHE A 594 -24.30 -26.31 -3.59
CA PHE A 594 -25.02 -25.11 -4.00
C PHE A 594 -24.45 -24.49 -5.28
N GLY A 595 -23.12 -24.42 -5.38
CA GLY A 595 -22.42 -23.98 -6.58
C GLY A 595 -22.80 -24.81 -7.81
N LEU A 596 -22.77 -26.14 -7.69
CA LEU A 596 -23.09 -27.09 -8.76
C LEU A 596 -24.51 -26.88 -9.29
N ILE A 597 -25.52 -26.80 -8.42
CA ILE A 597 -26.94 -26.65 -8.81
C ILE A 597 -27.33 -25.23 -9.25
N SER A 598 -26.46 -24.24 -9.06
CA SER A 598 -26.80 -22.82 -9.26
C SER A 598 -26.03 -22.14 -10.38
N THR A 599 -25.04 -22.81 -10.94
CA THR A 599 -24.16 -22.25 -11.98
C THR A 599 -24.14 -23.16 -13.21
N GLN A 600 -23.83 -22.58 -14.37
CA GLN A 600 -23.85 -23.30 -15.65
C GLN A 600 -22.78 -24.40 -15.67
N ALA A 601 -23.06 -25.51 -16.36
CA ALA A 601 -22.08 -26.54 -16.63
C ALA A 601 -20.78 -25.95 -17.23
N GLY A 602 -19.63 -26.41 -16.76
CA GLY A 602 -18.31 -25.92 -17.18
C GLY A 602 -17.83 -24.64 -16.49
N SER A 603 -18.66 -23.92 -15.71
CA SER A 603 -18.15 -22.74 -14.98
C SER A 603 -17.35 -23.14 -13.74
N THR A 604 -16.27 -22.42 -13.43
CA THR A 604 -15.53 -22.62 -12.17
C THR A 604 -16.39 -22.27 -10.96
N ILE A 605 -16.42 -23.16 -9.96
CA ILE A 605 -17.08 -22.94 -8.67
C ILE A 605 -16.10 -22.26 -7.73
N ARG A 606 -16.49 -21.13 -7.11
CA ARG A 606 -15.63 -20.40 -6.17
C ARG A 606 -16.30 -20.33 -4.80
N VAL A 607 -15.65 -20.89 -3.79
CA VAL A 607 -16.11 -20.90 -2.41
C VAL A 607 -15.01 -20.38 -1.49
N THR A 608 -15.38 -19.75 -0.38
CA THR A 608 -14.44 -19.26 0.63
C THR A 608 -14.85 -19.76 2.01
N LYS A 609 -13.88 -20.23 2.78
CA LYS A 609 -14.02 -20.71 4.15
C LYS A 609 -13.23 -19.84 5.11
N ASN A 610 -13.75 -19.62 6.31
CA ASN A 610 -13.08 -18.84 7.37
C ASN A 610 -12.06 -19.64 8.21
N LEU A 611 -12.06 -20.97 8.10
CA LEU A 611 -11.14 -21.89 8.76
C LEU A 611 -10.41 -22.72 7.70
N ARG A 612 -9.29 -23.35 8.08
CA ARG A 612 -8.58 -24.30 7.21
C ARG A 612 -9.52 -25.40 6.74
N VAL A 613 -9.40 -25.82 5.47
CA VAL A 613 -10.18 -26.95 4.95
C VAL A 613 -9.65 -28.25 5.57
N CYS A 614 -10.55 -29.14 6.02
CA CYS A 614 -10.13 -30.43 6.56
C CYS A 614 -9.78 -31.43 5.45
N ARG A 615 -8.96 -32.44 5.77
CA ARG A 615 -8.53 -33.50 4.84
C ARG A 615 -9.71 -34.12 4.06
N ASN A 616 -10.76 -34.55 4.78
CA ASN A 616 -11.95 -35.13 4.15
C ASN A 616 -12.67 -34.19 3.16
N CYS A 617 -12.79 -32.89 3.47
CA CYS A 617 -13.40 -31.93 2.54
C CYS A 617 -12.52 -31.65 1.33
N HIS A 618 -11.20 -31.62 1.54
CA HIS A 618 -10.24 -31.44 0.47
C HIS A 618 -10.25 -32.64 -0.50
N ASP A 619 -10.21 -33.86 0.02
CA ASP A 619 -10.26 -35.09 -0.79
C ASP A 619 -11.60 -35.24 -1.49
N SER A 620 -12.71 -34.92 -0.82
CA SER A 620 -14.03 -34.89 -1.45
C SER A 620 -14.09 -33.87 -2.58
N ALA A 621 -13.51 -32.68 -2.40
CA ALA A 621 -13.48 -31.66 -3.46
C ALA A 621 -12.64 -32.09 -4.67
N LYS A 622 -11.52 -32.81 -4.47
CA LYS A 622 -10.75 -33.45 -5.56
C LYS A 622 -11.64 -34.39 -6.37
N ILE A 623 -12.28 -35.35 -5.71
CA ILE A 623 -13.10 -36.37 -6.36
C ILE A 623 -14.31 -35.72 -7.05
N ILE A 624 -15.00 -34.80 -6.39
CA ILE A 624 -16.11 -34.06 -6.98
C ILE A 624 -15.66 -33.33 -8.25
N SER A 625 -14.49 -32.66 -8.24
CA SER A 625 -13.98 -31.95 -9.42
C SER A 625 -13.79 -32.86 -10.63
N GLN A 626 -13.35 -34.11 -10.40
CA GLN A 626 -13.18 -35.14 -11.42
C GLN A 626 -14.53 -35.62 -11.94
N MET A 627 -15.45 -35.97 -11.04
CA MET A 627 -16.78 -36.51 -11.40
C MET A 627 -17.62 -35.52 -12.21
N VAL A 628 -17.58 -34.24 -11.84
CA VAL A 628 -18.39 -33.20 -12.49
C VAL A 628 -17.69 -32.55 -13.68
N GLY A 629 -16.38 -32.78 -13.85
CA GLY A 629 -15.56 -32.17 -14.90
C GLY A 629 -15.49 -30.64 -14.78
N ARG A 630 -15.42 -30.09 -13.55
CA ARG A 630 -15.37 -28.64 -13.31
C ARG A 630 -14.29 -28.30 -12.31
N GLU A 631 -13.64 -27.16 -12.55
CA GLU A 631 -12.72 -26.59 -11.57
C GLU A 631 -13.49 -26.06 -10.36
N ILE A 632 -13.02 -26.41 -9.16
CA ILE A 632 -13.50 -25.87 -7.89
C ILE A 632 -12.33 -25.12 -7.26
N ILE A 633 -12.50 -23.83 -7.01
CA ILE A 633 -11.55 -23.01 -6.28
C ILE A 633 -12.10 -22.79 -4.87
N LEU A 634 -11.44 -23.36 -3.88
CA LEU A 634 -11.75 -23.18 -2.47
C LEU A 634 -10.67 -22.31 -1.83
N LYS A 635 -11.06 -21.15 -1.32
CA LYS A 635 -10.17 -20.29 -0.52
C LYS A 635 -10.33 -20.62 0.95
N ASP A 636 -9.24 -20.93 1.63
CA ASP A 636 -9.18 -20.95 3.09
C ASP A 636 -8.32 -19.76 3.60
N PRO A 637 -8.07 -19.61 4.92
CA PRO A 637 -7.25 -18.51 5.43
C PRO A 637 -5.80 -18.49 4.91
N ASN A 638 -5.27 -19.64 4.49
CA ASN A 638 -3.86 -19.83 4.17
C ASN A 638 -3.60 -19.73 2.66
N CYS A 639 -4.47 -20.31 1.82
CA CYS A 639 -4.29 -20.39 0.37
C CYS A 639 -5.59 -20.61 -0.42
N PHE A 640 -5.45 -20.61 -1.75
CA PHE A 640 -6.45 -21.11 -2.69
C PHE A 640 -6.10 -22.52 -3.12
N HIS A 641 -7.06 -23.41 -2.98
CA HIS A 641 -7.05 -24.77 -3.50
C HIS A 641 -7.73 -24.78 -4.86
N HIS A 642 -7.00 -25.15 -5.91
CA HIS A 642 -7.58 -25.39 -7.23
C HIS A 642 -7.77 -26.88 -7.44
N PHE A 643 -9.00 -27.34 -7.26
CA PHE A 643 -9.39 -28.72 -7.56
C PHE A 643 -9.78 -28.84 -9.03
N LYS A 644 -9.04 -29.66 -9.77
CA LYS A 644 -9.28 -29.90 -11.19
C LYS A 644 -8.86 -31.32 -11.55
N ASP A 645 -9.75 -32.05 -12.20
CA ASP A 645 -9.49 -33.41 -12.71
C ASP A 645 -8.96 -34.38 -11.63
N GLY A 646 -9.43 -34.23 -10.38
CA GLY A 646 -9.01 -35.10 -9.26
C GLY A 646 -7.75 -34.64 -8.51
N TYR A 647 -7.12 -33.56 -8.95
CA TYR A 647 -5.90 -33.02 -8.34
C TYR A 647 -6.16 -31.67 -7.67
N CYS A 648 -5.37 -31.34 -6.65
CA CYS A 648 -5.34 -30.00 -6.06
C CYS A 648 -4.01 -29.31 -6.35
N SER A 649 -4.02 -28.00 -6.61
CA SER A 649 -2.80 -27.21 -6.81
C SER A 649 -1.84 -27.22 -5.62
N CYS A 650 -2.29 -27.54 -4.40
CA CYS A 650 -1.43 -27.57 -3.22
C CYS A 650 -0.56 -28.85 -3.09
N GLY A 651 -0.76 -29.84 -3.98
CA GLY A 651 -0.01 -31.11 -3.94
C GLY A 651 -0.25 -31.95 -2.69
N ASP A 652 -1.34 -31.72 -1.97
CA ASP A 652 -1.69 -32.33 -0.68
C ASP A 652 -0.84 -31.87 0.53
N PHE A 653 -0.10 -30.76 0.40
CA PHE A 653 0.77 -30.20 1.45
C PHE A 653 0.32 -28.80 1.92
N TRP A 654 -0.94 -28.65 2.31
CA TRP A 654 -1.54 -27.34 2.66
C TRP A 654 -1.71 -27.12 4.14
#